data_AF-A0A8J3V9L0-F1
#
_entry.id   AF-A0A8J3V9L0-F1
#
_cell.length_a   1.000
_cell.length_b   1.000
_cell.length_c   1.000
_cell.angle_alpha   90.00
_cell.angle_beta   90.00
_cell.angle_gamma   90.00
#
_symmetry.space_group_name_H-M   'P 1'
#
loop_
_entity.id
_entity.type
_entity.pdbx_description
1 polymer ?
#
loop_
_entity_poly.entity_id
_entity_poly.type
_entity_poly.pdbx_seq_one_letter_code
_entity_poly.pdbx_strand_id
1 'polypeptide(L)'
;MPRHRRFSLVMATALAAALSTTLATGTAAVAEPAGRPGHGPHPGPSCLGPDFGRDVPGPPPPTVVKGSLPTGNPRPGPDILYAPLADAPQLQNTLPWKAEPILVSGTSAYRRGEFLYQDFLYDDAGAGPYTYPTDPAYARNAADLVELRIKPLARGTAIRLTYNTMLNPDLVGTTIAFGDAAGVRPLPYGANVKAPATLFVTVHGSTATLTDAATGTLVSEAQPQVAVDTVRRQVSICVPYAAFDPRGQRSVRVAAGTGLWDQAADRYLLPGTEPADATHPGGAGTLTAPPAFFNAAFRYDEPMSGFRTGRQTAVLRTGDLSPFFANVDFVKLATGRDDNMTGQPGGVPRTGYMNRILASHFESAQGRGTATTLQPDLCPATGCQAPSYAGRLQPYEIYVPERSAPRNGYGLMLNPHAAGGNHNSYSGGQPKWQQEVGERDTPYISVTPNARGTTYWYYGQAGAEVFEVWADVAHRYKLDPSRTVIGGLSMGGYATWKLAGQFPDLFAATPMIVPCPSAGVGYQQGGTVPGGQASLTRLLAPAFRNVPQLVWAGSQDPVCSYWAQVEYMDTMDQMGYRYQFYSFPVGHAFPLGNEFQPMVDWMGDRRVVRDPAHVTYVLNGMMNEPAVGLNADHAYWVSRLKLRNGGVTPPTGTVDVFSHGFGTGDPAPAPLHTESGQLQGATQPISYDMRSRDWEKAPSIPVKNRLDITATNIGEVTVDVRRARVRCDAVLDVHSDGPIAVTLDGCGPRGRHLFDGTR
;
A
#
# COMPACT_ATOMS: atom_id res chain seq x y z
N MET A 1 -44.33 -47.93 -11.24
CA MET A 1 -45.20 -47.71 -12.42
C MET A 1 -45.15 -46.23 -12.80
N PRO A 2 -45.07 -45.92 -14.10
CA PRO A 2 -43.89 -45.19 -14.60
C PRO A 2 -44.20 -44.10 -15.65
N ARG A 3 -43.17 -43.37 -16.08
CA ARG A 3 -42.76 -43.14 -17.50
C ARG A 3 -41.48 -42.28 -17.52
N HIS A 4 -40.30 -42.85 -17.79
CA HIS A 4 -39.66 -43.10 -19.11
C HIS A 4 -39.15 -41.77 -19.73
N ARG A 5 -37.88 -41.58 -20.17
CA ARG A 5 -36.85 -42.39 -20.89
C ARG A 5 -35.45 -41.78 -20.61
N ARG A 6 -34.35 -42.47 -20.26
CA ARG A 6 -33.48 -43.50 -20.94
C ARG A 6 -32.34 -42.94 -21.83
N PHE A 7 -31.09 -43.23 -21.40
CA PHE A 7 -29.86 -43.69 -22.12
C PHE A 7 -29.27 -42.85 -23.29
N SER A 8 -27.96 -42.84 -23.62
CA SER A 8 -26.74 -43.55 -23.18
C SER A 8 -25.48 -42.84 -23.73
N LEU A 9 -24.39 -42.94 -22.96
CA LEU A 9 -22.96 -43.20 -23.25
C LEU A 9 -22.43 -43.37 -24.71
N VAL A 10 -21.09 -43.17 -24.84
CA VAL A 10 -20.10 -43.56 -25.90
C VAL A 10 -19.73 -42.38 -26.84
N MET A 11 -18.48 -41.96 -27.13
CA MET A 11 -17.15 -42.61 -27.24
C MET A 11 -16.03 -41.54 -27.18
N ALA A 12 -14.84 -41.92 -26.69
CA ALA A 12 -13.58 -41.21 -26.92
C ALA A 12 -12.80 -41.88 -28.06
N THR A 13 -12.19 -41.14 -28.99
CA THR A 13 -10.78 -41.28 -29.46
C THR A 13 -10.42 -40.39 -30.66
N ALA A 14 -9.29 -39.68 -30.51
CA ALA A 14 -8.17 -39.43 -31.45
C ALA A 14 -8.42 -39.01 -32.92
N LEU A 15 -7.75 -37.92 -33.35
CA LEU A 15 -6.56 -38.01 -34.22
C LEU A 15 -5.86 -36.65 -34.40
N ALA A 16 -4.54 -36.67 -34.37
CA ALA A 16 -3.64 -35.60 -34.76
C ALA A 16 -2.75 -36.06 -35.93
N ALA A 17 -2.27 -35.07 -36.69
CA ALA A 17 -1.12 -35.07 -37.62
C ALA A 17 -1.33 -35.60 -39.07
N ALA A 18 -1.03 -34.76 -40.08
CA ALA A 18 0.30 -34.62 -40.73
C ALA A 18 0.28 -34.44 -42.29
N LEU A 19 1.17 -33.55 -42.78
CA LEU A 19 1.81 -33.42 -44.12
C LEU A 19 0.95 -33.04 -45.36
N SER A 20 1.44 -32.45 -46.46
CA SER A 20 2.55 -31.54 -46.89
C SER A 20 2.71 -31.71 -48.43
N THR A 21 3.02 -30.60 -49.15
CA THR A 21 3.68 -30.49 -50.50
C THR A 21 2.92 -31.03 -51.74
N THR A 22 2.88 -30.44 -52.96
CA THR A 22 3.88 -29.87 -53.92
C THR A 22 3.08 -29.15 -55.05
N LEU A 23 3.35 -27.91 -55.54
CA LEU A 23 4.36 -27.36 -56.50
C LEU A 23 4.14 -27.54 -58.04
N ALA A 24 4.21 -26.39 -58.75
CA ALA A 24 4.58 -26.11 -60.17
C ALA A 24 3.50 -26.33 -61.27
N THR A 25 3.34 -25.58 -62.39
CA THR A 25 4.12 -24.65 -63.26
C THR A 25 3.14 -23.75 -64.07
N GLY A 26 3.36 -22.46 -64.41
CA GLY A 26 4.19 -21.95 -65.52
C GLY A 26 3.65 -20.59 -66.07
N THR A 27 4.42 -19.50 -65.95
CA THR A 27 5.04 -18.63 -66.99
C THR A 27 4.16 -17.87 -68.01
N ALA A 28 4.20 -16.53 -67.95
CA ALA A 28 4.39 -15.64 -69.12
C ALA A 28 4.89 -14.25 -68.67
N ALA A 29 5.82 -13.68 -69.44
CA ALA A 29 6.66 -12.53 -69.11
C ALA A 29 6.31 -11.26 -69.91
N VAL A 30 6.38 -10.12 -69.21
CA VAL A 30 6.91 -8.78 -69.59
C VAL A 30 6.23 -7.96 -70.70
N ALA A 31 5.72 -6.80 -70.30
CA ALA A 31 5.88 -5.53 -71.00
C ALA A 31 5.87 -4.36 -69.98
N GLU A 32 6.85 -3.46 -70.07
CA GLU A 32 6.93 -2.13 -69.42
C GLU A 32 7.53 -1.16 -70.48
N PRO A 33 7.53 0.19 -70.33
CA PRO A 33 6.80 1.06 -69.38
C PRO A 33 6.25 2.36 -70.01
N ALA A 34 5.41 3.13 -69.29
CA ALA A 34 5.40 4.60 -69.31
C ALA A 34 4.50 5.20 -68.21
N GLY A 35 5.05 6.11 -67.39
CA GLY A 35 4.29 7.09 -66.60
C GLY A 35 4.35 6.94 -65.08
N ARG A 36 5.32 7.59 -64.43
CA ARG A 36 5.35 7.77 -62.95
C ARG A 36 4.21 8.68 -62.48
N PRO A 37 3.40 8.29 -61.47
CA PRO A 37 2.67 9.24 -60.64
C PRO A 37 3.63 9.82 -59.59
N GLY A 38 3.51 11.13 -59.35
CA GLY A 38 4.39 11.89 -58.47
C GLY A 38 4.43 11.36 -57.03
N HIS A 39 5.63 11.34 -56.46
CA HIS A 39 5.85 11.19 -55.03
C HIS A 39 5.17 12.35 -54.29
N GLY A 40 4.12 12.05 -53.52
CA GLY A 40 3.74 12.88 -52.39
C GLY A 40 4.91 12.97 -51.39
N PRO A 41 4.97 14.00 -50.54
CA PRO A 41 6.07 14.18 -49.61
C PRO A 41 6.16 12.96 -48.69
N HIS A 42 7.31 12.29 -48.70
CA HIS A 42 7.62 11.25 -47.72
C HIS A 42 7.44 11.84 -46.31
N PRO A 43 6.68 11.20 -45.40
CA PRO A 43 6.69 11.61 -44.01
C PRO A 43 8.15 11.54 -43.54
N GLY A 44 8.67 12.66 -43.04
CA GLY A 44 10.03 12.72 -42.51
C GLY A 44 10.26 11.60 -41.49
N PRO A 45 11.51 11.14 -41.31
CA PRO A 45 11.79 10.01 -40.44
C PRO A 45 11.36 10.32 -38.99
N SER A 46 10.68 9.37 -38.35
CA SER A 46 10.12 9.49 -36.99
C SER A 46 11.12 10.07 -35.98
N CYS A 47 10.62 10.97 -35.13
CA CYS A 47 11.41 11.57 -34.06
C CYS A 47 11.52 10.67 -32.82
N LEU A 48 10.60 9.70 -32.65
CA LEU A 48 10.70 8.62 -31.67
C LEU A 48 11.76 7.56 -32.05
N GLY A 49 12.04 7.42 -33.35
CA GLY A 49 13.05 6.50 -33.88
C GLY A 49 12.55 5.05 -34.03
N PRO A 50 13.34 4.17 -34.68
CA PRO A 50 12.91 2.84 -35.10
C PRO A 50 12.81 1.80 -33.97
N ASP A 51 13.44 2.08 -32.82
CA ASP A 51 13.46 1.17 -31.67
C ASP A 51 12.47 1.57 -30.57
N PHE A 52 11.67 2.62 -30.79
CA PHE A 52 10.69 3.12 -29.84
C PHE A 52 9.71 2.02 -29.41
N GLY A 53 9.39 1.97 -28.12
CA GLY A 53 8.41 1.01 -27.58
C GLY A 53 8.95 -0.42 -27.43
N ARG A 54 10.18 -0.72 -27.87
CA ARG A 54 10.80 -2.01 -27.58
C ARG A 54 11.04 -2.16 -26.09
N ASP A 55 10.71 -3.34 -25.57
CA ASP A 55 10.95 -3.67 -24.17
C ASP A 55 12.43 -3.52 -23.82
N VAL A 56 12.68 -2.83 -22.71
CA VAL A 56 13.99 -2.79 -22.09
C VAL A 56 13.89 -3.66 -20.85
N PRO A 57 14.75 -4.69 -20.71
CA PRO A 57 14.85 -5.40 -19.44
C PRO A 57 15.11 -4.37 -18.35
N GLY A 58 14.14 -4.23 -17.44
CA GLY A 58 14.33 -3.41 -16.26
C GLY A 58 15.49 -3.93 -15.43
N PRO A 59 16.14 -3.09 -14.60
CA PRO A 59 16.99 -3.63 -13.55
C PRO A 59 16.16 -4.62 -12.72
N PRO A 60 16.75 -5.74 -12.26
CA PRO A 60 16.04 -6.66 -11.40
C PRO A 60 15.50 -5.91 -10.18
N PRO A 61 14.32 -6.27 -9.65
CA PRO A 61 13.80 -5.66 -8.45
C PRO A 61 14.87 -5.71 -7.35
N PRO A 62 14.96 -4.67 -6.50
CA PRO A 62 15.95 -4.64 -5.44
C PRO A 62 15.80 -5.90 -4.58
N THR A 63 16.92 -6.45 -4.12
CA THR A 63 16.91 -7.54 -3.14
C THR A 63 16.69 -6.97 -1.76
N VAL A 64 16.00 -7.70 -0.89
CA VAL A 64 15.81 -7.31 0.51
C VAL A 64 17.15 -6.95 1.16
N VAL A 65 17.18 -5.86 1.92
CA VAL A 65 18.40 -5.47 2.64
C VAL A 65 18.69 -6.56 3.67
N LYS A 66 19.85 -7.21 3.53
CA LYS A 66 20.22 -8.38 4.33
C LYS A 66 20.02 -8.14 5.84
N GLY A 67 19.24 -9.02 6.46
CA GLY A 67 18.95 -8.98 7.90
C GLY A 67 17.78 -8.08 8.31
N SER A 68 17.08 -7.44 7.37
CA SER A 68 15.96 -6.53 7.68
C SER A 68 14.63 -7.22 7.92
N LEU A 69 14.50 -8.48 7.48
CA LEU A 69 13.34 -9.32 7.76
C LEU A 69 13.72 -10.44 8.72
N PRO A 70 12.77 -10.91 9.55
CA PRO A 70 13.05 -12.01 10.43
C PRO A 70 13.30 -13.32 9.67
N THR A 71 13.99 -14.24 10.33
CA THR A 71 14.31 -15.56 9.80
C THR A 71 13.96 -16.62 10.84
N GLY A 72 13.55 -17.80 10.39
CA GLY A 72 13.25 -18.93 11.26
C GLY A 72 12.47 -20.02 10.53
N ASN A 73 12.29 -21.15 11.19
CA ASN A 73 11.32 -22.18 10.83
C ASN A 73 10.51 -22.53 12.09
N PRO A 74 9.17 -22.43 12.10
CA PRO A 74 8.38 -21.70 11.11
C PRO A 74 8.89 -20.26 10.94
N ARG A 75 8.71 -19.72 9.74
CA ARG A 75 9.13 -18.36 9.43
C ARG A 75 8.16 -17.39 10.12
N PRO A 76 8.63 -16.43 10.94
CA PRO A 76 7.71 -15.56 11.67
C PRO A 76 6.87 -14.66 10.75
N GLY A 77 5.58 -14.51 11.03
CA GLY A 77 4.70 -13.64 10.25
C GLY A 77 4.18 -14.23 8.93
N PRO A 78 3.37 -13.46 8.19
CA PRO A 78 2.66 -13.95 7.01
C PRO A 78 3.58 -14.11 5.80
N ASP A 79 3.18 -14.98 4.86
CA ASP A 79 3.91 -15.27 3.62
C ASP A 79 4.08 -14.02 2.76
N ILE A 80 3.08 -13.13 2.72
CA ILE A 80 3.12 -11.90 1.91
C ILE A 80 4.25 -10.94 2.34
N LEU A 81 4.71 -10.99 3.59
CA LEU A 81 5.86 -10.20 4.07
C LEU A 81 7.18 -10.60 3.36
N TYR A 82 7.24 -11.84 2.86
CA TYR A 82 8.43 -12.42 2.25
C TYR A 82 8.30 -12.63 0.74
N ALA A 83 7.15 -12.27 0.16
CA ALA A 83 6.98 -12.30 -1.27
C ALA A 83 8.00 -11.34 -1.93
N PRO A 84 8.53 -11.67 -3.12
CA PRO A 84 9.25 -10.70 -3.93
C PRO A 84 8.40 -9.44 -4.12
N LEU A 85 9.03 -8.27 -4.27
CA LEU A 85 8.27 -7.05 -4.59
C LEU A 85 7.46 -7.26 -5.88
N ALA A 86 6.19 -6.86 -5.85
CA ALA A 86 5.33 -6.97 -7.02
C ALA A 86 5.83 -6.08 -8.15
N ASP A 87 5.63 -6.53 -9.38
CA ASP A 87 5.84 -5.72 -10.56
C ASP A 87 4.55 -4.96 -10.91
N ALA A 88 4.70 -3.71 -11.38
CA ALA A 88 3.60 -2.88 -11.83
C ALA A 88 3.89 -2.40 -13.25
N PRO A 89 3.04 -2.73 -14.24
CA PRO A 89 3.22 -2.29 -15.62
C PRO A 89 3.46 -0.78 -15.76
N GLN A 90 2.81 0.03 -14.92
CA GLN A 90 2.99 1.49 -14.88
C GLN A 90 4.43 1.94 -14.62
N LEU A 91 5.21 1.14 -13.88
CA LEU A 91 6.59 1.46 -13.50
C LEU A 91 7.62 0.86 -14.47
N GLN A 92 7.19 0.04 -15.43
CA GLN A 92 8.06 -0.55 -16.44
C GLN A 92 8.47 0.47 -17.50
N ASN A 93 9.59 0.18 -18.19
CA ASN A 93 10.13 1.04 -19.23
C ASN A 93 10.24 0.30 -20.57
N THR A 94 9.92 1.02 -21.64
CA THR A 94 10.26 0.68 -23.03
C THR A 94 11.17 1.77 -23.59
N LEU A 95 11.94 1.47 -24.64
CA LEU A 95 12.82 2.47 -25.24
C LEU A 95 12.03 3.72 -25.65
N PRO A 96 12.56 4.93 -25.40
CA PRO A 96 13.94 5.26 -25.00
C PRO A 96 14.17 5.32 -23.48
N TRP A 97 13.17 4.98 -22.67
CA TRP A 97 13.19 5.11 -21.21
C TRP A 97 14.02 3.99 -20.56
N LYS A 98 14.88 4.36 -19.62
CA LYS A 98 15.80 3.45 -18.93
C LYS A 98 15.97 3.76 -17.44
N ALA A 99 15.57 4.93 -16.97
CA ALA A 99 15.72 5.31 -15.58
C ALA A 99 14.76 4.55 -14.66
N GLU A 100 15.24 4.17 -13.47
CA GLU A 100 14.35 3.67 -12.41
C GLU A 100 13.46 4.78 -11.88
N PRO A 101 12.18 4.50 -11.56
CA PRO A 101 11.29 5.45 -10.91
C PRO A 101 11.83 5.87 -9.53
N ILE A 102 11.43 7.06 -9.06
CA ILE A 102 11.81 7.63 -7.77
C ILE A 102 11.14 6.89 -6.59
N LEU A 103 9.87 6.53 -6.77
CA LEU A 103 8.96 5.91 -5.80
C LEU A 103 8.77 6.74 -4.52
N VAL A 104 8.87 8.06 -4.67
CA VAL A 104 8.52 9.07 -3.67
C VAL A 104 7.67 10.13 -4.37
N SER A 105 6.43 10.29 -3.94
CA SER A 105 5.48 11.23 -4.52
C SER A 105 5.84 12.68 -4.23
N GLY A 106 5.50 13.57 -5.15
CA GLY A 106 5.78 15.00 -5.08
C GLY A 106 7.26 15.34 -5.25
N THR A 107 8.03 14.49 -5.93
CA THR A 107 9.47 14.69 -6.09
C THR A 107 9.95 14.50 -7.53
N SER A 108 11.12 15.07 -7.79
CA SER A 108 11.80 15.11 -9.07
C SER A 108 13.25 14.65 -8.94
N ALA A 109 13.77 14.06 -10.01
CA ALA A 109 15.16 13.63 -10.11
C ALA A 109 15.64 13.61 -11.57
N TYR A 110 16.96 13.65 -11.74
CA TYR A 110 17.64 13.36 -13.00
C TYR A 110 18.27 11.99 -12.90
N ARG A 111 18.00 11.09 -13.85
CA ARG A 111 18.58 9.74 -13.88
C ARG A 111 18.78 9.27 -15.31
N ARG A 112 19.96 8.80 -15.69
CA ARG A 112 20.26 8.24 -17.02
C ARG A 112 19.83 9.14 -18.20
N GLY A 113 20.00 10.46 -18.02
CA GLY A 113 19.61 11.47 -19.01
C GLY A 113 18.10 11.70 -19.13
N GLU A 114 17.31 11.23 -18.17
CA GLU A 114 15.88 11.50 -18.02
C GLU A 114 15.65 12.43 -16.83
N PHE A 115 14.74 13.39 -16.99
CA PHE A 115 14.12 14.08 -15.87
C PHE A 115 12.85 13.33 -15.52
N LEU A 116 12.61 13.08 -14.24
CA LEU A 116 11.46 12.37 -13.71
C LEU A 116 10.77 13.28 -12.70
N TYR A 117 9.45 13.34 -12.73
CA TYR A 117 8.59 13.81 -11.65
C TYR A 117 7.59 12.70 -11.34
N GLN A 118 7.42 12.36 -10.07
CA GLN A 118 6.35 11.46 -9.63
C GLN A 118 5.38 12.19 -8.73
N ASP A 119 4.10 12.05 -9.03
CA ASP A 119 3.03 12.75 -8.33
C ASP A 119 2.47 11.92 -7.17
N PHE A 120 1.51 12.50 -6.45
CA PHE A 120 0.74 11.81 -5.43
C PHE A 120 -0.35 10.95 -6.08
N LEU A 121 -0.59 9.76 -5.55
CA LEU A 121 -1.64 8.88 -6.08
C LEU A 121 -3.00 9.26 -5.50
N TYR A 122 -4.05 9.10 -6.30
CA TYR A 122 -5.44 9.36 -5.91
C TYR A 122 -5.66 10.78 -5.41
N ASP A 123 -4.96 11.76 -5.96
CA ASP A 123 -5.02 13.16 -5.55
C ASP A 123 -5.83 14.04 -6.55
N ASP A 124 -6.32 13.43 -7.61
CA ASP A 124 -7.01 14.02 -8.77
C ASP A 124 -8.41 14.57 -8.45
N ALA A 125 -8.47 15.49 -7.48
CA ALA A 125 -9.69 16.15 -6.99
C ALA A 125 -10.03 17.45 -7.75
N GLY A 126 -9.09 18.02 -8.51
CA GLY A 126 -9.28 19.27 -9.24
C GLY A 126 -9.49 20.51 -8.35
N ALA A 127 -10.24 21.50 -8.85
CA ALA A 127 -10.48 22.80 -8.20
C ALA A 127 -11.61 22.80 -7.14
N GLY A 128 -12.09 21.62 -6.76
CA GLY A 128 -13.17 21.43 -5.80
C GLY A 128 -13.29 19.96 -5.43
N PRO A 129 -14.41 19.50 -4.90
CA PRO A 129 -14.70 18.07 -4.83
C PRO A 129 -15.19 17.60 -6.21
N TYR A 130 -14.34 17.70 -7.25
CA TYR A 130 -14.74 17.26 -8.58
C TYR A 130 -15.12 15.78 -8.54
N THR A 131 -16.21 15.47 -9.21
CA THR A 131 -16.67 14.09 -9.38
C THR A 131 -16.51 13.70 -10.83
N TYR A 132 -15.91 12.53 -11.03
CA TYR A 132 -15.80 11.93 -12.36
C TYR A 132 -17.18 11.57 -12.91
N PRO A 133 -17.33 11.52 -14.24
CA PRO A 133 -18.49 10.90 -14.85
C PRO A 133 -18.70 9.48 -14.34
N THR A 134 -19.95 9.05 -14.32
CA THR A 134 -20.40 7.78 -13.74
C THR A 134 -20.11 6.57 -14.64
N ASP A 135 -19.76 6.79 -15.91
CA ASP A 135 -19.34 5.71 -16.79
C ASP A 135 -18.08 5.01 -16.23
N PRO A 136 -18.13 3.67 -16.06
CA PRO A 136 -17.00 2.90 -15.52
C PRO A 136 -15.71 3.02 -16.34
N ALA A 137 -15.74 3.46 -17.60
CA ALA A 137 -14.55 3.72 -18.42
C ALA A 137 -13.62 4.80 -17.82
N TYR A 138 -14.16 5.71 -17.01
CA TYR A 138 -13.33 6.69 -16.29
C TYR A 138 -12.68 6.10 -15.03
N ALA A 139 -13.27 5.03 -14.47
CA ALA A 139 -12.87 4.37 -13.22
C ALA A 139 -12.58 5.35 -12.07
N ARG A 140 -13.23 6.53 -12.11
CA ARG A 140 -13.11 7.64 -11.16
C ARG A 140 -11.66 8.06 -10.86
N ASN A 141 -10.77 7.91 -11.83
CA ASN A 141 -9.32 8.11 -11.65
C ASN A 141 -8.54 8.31 -12.97
N ALA A 142 -9.22 8.40 -14.12
CA ALA A 142 -8.57 8.44 -15.43
C ALA A 142 -7.59 9.62 -15.65
N ALA A 143 -7.72 10.71 -14.90
CA ALA A 143 -6.83 11.87 -14.97
C ALA A 143 -5.75 11.90 -13.85
N ASP A 144 -5.62 10.85 -13.05
CA ASP A 144 -4.62 10.72 -11.97
C ASP A 144 -3.22 10.45 -12.55
N LEU A 145 -2.37 11.47 -12.53
CA LEU A 145 -1.01 11.41 -13.05
C LEU A 145 -0.12 10.69 -12.03
N VAL A 146 0.64 9.69 -12.48
CA VAL A 146 1.64 9.01 -11.64
C VAL A 146 3.02 9.60 -11.87
N GLU A 147 3.36 9.86 -13.13
CA GLU A 147 4.71 10.25 -13.51
C GLU A 147 4.73 11.08 -14.78
N LEU A 148 5.60 12.09 -14.82
CA LEU A 148 6.00 12.81 -16.03
C LEU A 148 7.52 12.66 -16.21
N ARG A 149 7.95 12.20 -17.39
CA ARG A 149 9.38 12.15 -17.78
C ARG A 149 9.71 12.99 -18.98
N ILE A 150 10.94 13.49 -19.05
CA ILE A 150 11.47 14.25 -20.19
C ILE A 150 12.86 13.73 -20.56
N LYS A 151 13.11 13.54 -21.85
CA LYS A 151 14.40 13.07 -22.38
C LYS A 151 14.71 13.70 -23.76
N PRO A 152 15.89 14.29 -23.98
CA PRO A 152 16.30 14.71 -25.31
C PRO A 152 16.61 13.48 -26.20
N LEU A 153 16.15 13.52 -27.45
CA LEU A 153 16.45 12.54 -28.50
C LEU A 153 17.26 13.18 -29.63
N ALA A 154 17.54 12.43 -30.70
CA ALA A 154 18.29 12.96 -31.84
C ALA A 154 17.54 14.06 -32.61
N ARG A 155 16.20 13.99 -32.67
CA ARG A 155 15.35 14.86 -33.52
C ARG A 155 14.26 15.63 -32.76
N GLY A 156 14.17 15.46 -31.45
CA GLY A 156 13.16 16.12 -30.63
C GLY A 156 13.32 15.81 -29.15
N THR A 157 12.38 16.30 -28.36
CA THR A 157 12.27 16.01 -26.93
C THR A 157 11.17 14.98 -26.72
N ALA A 158 11.51 13.82 -26.15
CA ALA A 158 10.54 12.83 -25.72
C ALA A 158 9.99 13.19 -24.34
N ILE A 159 8.70 12.97 -24.17
CA ILE A 159 7.96 13.13 -22.93
C ILE A 159 7.18 11.84 -22.69
N ARG A 160 7.13 11.36 -21.44
CA ARG A 160 6.22 10.28 -21.06
C ARG A 160 5.32 10.72 -19.93
N LEU A 161 4.03 10.49 -20.10
CA LEU A 161 3.03 10.58 -19.05
C LEU A 161 2.65 9.17 -18.65
N THR A 162 2.56 8.90 -17.35
CA THR A 162 2.05 7.65 -16.81
C THR A 162 0.85 7.97 -15.95
N TYR A 163 -0.26 7.27 -16.14
CA TYR A 163 -1.48 7.44 -15.35
C TYR A 163 -1.69 6.26 -14.41
N ASN A 164 -2.40 6.51 -13.31
CA ASN A 164 -2.75 5.44 -12.39
C ASN A 164 -3.83 4.55 -13.01
N THR A 165 -4.70 5.14 -13.84
CA THR A 165 -5.82 4.47 -14.53
C THR A 165 -5.87 4.87 -15.99
N MET A 166 -6.04 3.89 -16.89
CA MET A 166 -6.27 4.14 -18.33
C MET A 166 -7.04 2.96 -18.93
N LEU A 167 -8.37 2.99 -18.83
CA LEU A 167 -9.25 2.02 -19.51
C LEU A 167 -9.55 2.45 -20.94
N ASN A 168 -9.67 3.75 -21.17
CA ASN A 168 -9.81 4.35 -22.48
C ASN A 168 -8.94 5.62 -22.57
N PRO A 169 -7.89 5.64 -23.41
CA PRO A 169 -7.01 6.80 -23.54
C PRO A 169 -7.70 8.03 -24.17
N ASP A 170 -8.81 7.84 -24.89
CA ASP A 170 -9.53 8.94 -25.55
C ASP A 170 -10.34 9.80 -24.57
N LEU A 171 -10.49 9.37 -23.31
CA LEU A 171 -11.22 10.08 -22.27
C LEU A 171 -10.36 11.03 -21.43
N VAL A 172 -9.05 11.05 -21.64
CA VAL A 172 -8.10 11.85 -20.87
C VAL A 172 -7.27 12.73 -21.79
N GLY A 173 -7.01 13.96 -21.36
CA GLY A 173 -6.09 14.86 -22.03
C GLY A 173 -5.12 15.51 -21.03
N THR A 174 -3.91 15.80 -21.49
CA THR A 174 -2.91 16.53 -20.71
C THR A 174 -2.33 17.65 -21.56
N THR A 175 -2.24 18.85 -20.99
CA THR A 175 -1.53 19.96 -21.62
C THR A 175 -0.26 20.26 -20.84
N ILE A 176 0.86 20.34 -21.57
CA ILE A 176 2.19 20.63 -21.04
C ILE A 176 2.62 21.99 -21.59
N ALA A 177 3.00 22.90 -20.69
CA ALA A 177 3.56 24.21 -21.02
C ALA A 177 5.09 24.14 -20.96
N PHE A 178 5.76 24.52 -22.05
CA PHE A 178 7.22 24.60 -22.16
C PHE A 178 7.69 26.04 -22.31
N GLY A 179 8.72 26.42 -21.55
CA GLY A 179 9.27 27.77 -21.55
C GLY A 179 8.34 28.77 -20.86
N ASP A 180 8.72 30.04 -20.89
CA ASP A 180 7.98 31.14 -20.25
C ASP A 180 8.08 32.45 -21.03
N ALA A 181 8.65 32.44 -22.23
CA ALA A 181 8.98 33.66 -22.98
C ALA A 181 7.74 34.49 -23.38
N ALA A 182 6.57 33.86 -23.55
CA ALA A 182 5.33 34.59 -23.82
C ALA A 182 4.64 35.10 -22.54
N GLY A 183 5.18 34.82 -21.36
CA GLY A 183 4.52 35.09 -20.08
C GLY A 183 3.28 34.22 -19.86
N VAL A 184 2.41 34.61 -18.92
CA VAL A 184 1.20 33.86 -18.58
C VAL A 184 0.20 33.91 -19.74
N ARG A 185 -0.21 32.74 -20.25
CA ARG A 185 -1.13 32.60 -21.38
C ARG A 185 -2.18 31.52 -21.11
N PRO A 186 -3.42 31.69 -21.62
CA PRO A 186 -4.44 30.65 -21.52
C PRO A 186 -3.97 29.36 -22.18
N LEU A 187 -4.20 28.24 -21.50
CA LEU A 187 -3.99 26.93 -22.12
C LEU A 187 -5.09 26.70 -23.17
N PRO A 188 -4.77 26.01 -24.28
CA PRO A 188 -5.71 25.76 -25.38
C PRO A 188 -6.86 24.82 -24.97
N TYR A 189 -7.80 24.61 -25.91
CA TYR A 189 -8.88 23.61 -25.80
C TYR A 189 -9.85 23.80 -24.62
N GLY A 190 -10.08 25.05 -24.21
CA GLY A 190 -11.09 25.38 -23.21
C GLY A 190 -10.74 24.88 -21.80
N ALA A 191 -9.45 24.70 -21.48
CA ALA A 191 -9.03 24.17 -20.18
C ALA A 191 -9.37 25.08 -18.98
N ASN A 192 -9.80 26.34 -19.22
CA ASN A 192 -10.08 27.35 -18.20
C ASN A 192 -8.93 27.58 -17.21
N VAL A 193 -7.70 27.39 -17.66
CA VAL A 193 -6.48 27.67 -16.91
C VAL A 193 -5.47 28.40 -17.77
N LYS A 194 -4.50 29.05 -17.13
CA LYS A 194 -3.37 29.74 -17.76
C LYS A 194 -2.06 29.36 -17.08
N ALA A 195 -0.95 29.46 -17.81
CA ALA A 195 0.40 29.25 -17.30
C ALA A 195 1.43 30.05 -18.11
N PRO A 196 2.62 30.33 -17.55
CA PRO A 196 3.76 30.78 -18.34
C PRO A 196 4.14 29.71 -19.36
N ALA A 197 4.27 30.12 -20.63
CA ALA A 197 4.63 29.23 -21.73
C ALA A 197 5.34 29.97 -22.86
N THR A 198 6.08 29.21 -23.65
CA THR A 198 6.46 29.52 -25.04
C THR A 198 5.67 28.62 -26.00
N LEU A 199 5.53 27.33 -25.64
CA LEU A 199 4.81 26.33 -26.41
C LEU A 199 3.88 25.54 -25.49
N PHE A 200 2.65 25.27 -25.94
CA PHE A 200 1.77 24.28 -25.35
C PHE A 200 1.78 22.99 -26.17
N VAL A 201 1.88 21.86 -25.49
CA VAL A 201 1.74 20.51 -26.06
C VAL A 201 0.49 19.91 -25.44
N THR A 202 -0.59 19.76 -26.21
CA THR A 202 -1.83 19.12 -25.72
C THR A 202 -1.92 17.73 -26.33
N VAL A 203 -1.98 16.71 -25.49
CA VAL A 203 -2.15 15.31 -25.89
C VAL A 203 -3.51 14.82 -25.40
N HIS A 204 -4.20 14.03 -26.23
CA HIS A 204 -5.43 13.32 -25.88
C HIS A 204 -5.54 12.08 -26.77
N GLY A 205 -6.01 10.95 -26.22
CA GLY A 205 -6.02 9.69 -26.97
C GLY A 205 -4.63 9.36 -27.52
N SER A 206 -4.56 9.16 -28.84
CA SER A 206 -3.33 8.89 -29.58
C SER A 206 -2.83 10.08 -30.42
N THR A 207 -3.29 11.29 -30.13
CA THR A 207 -2.97 12.51 -30.89
C THR A 207 -2.42 13.60 -29.98
N ALA A 208 -1.58 14.48 -30.54
CA ALA A 208 -1.15 15.69 -29.86
C ALA A 208 -1.08 16.87 -30.82
N THR A 209 -1.25 18.06 -30.27
CA THR A 209 -1.10 19.33 -30.98
C THR A 209 -0.11 20.24 -30.29
N LEU A 210 0.52 21.10 -31.09
CA LEU A 210 1.50 22.09 -30.65
C LEU A 210 0.91 23.47 -30.90
N THR A 211 0.82 24.29 -29.86
CA THR A 211 0.25 25.64 -29.93
C THR A 211 1.28 26.66 -29.47
N ASP A 212 1.57 27.64 -30.32
CA ASP A 212 2.42 28.78 -29.93
C ASP A 212 1.70 29.59 -28.86
N ALA A 213 2.34 29.80 -27.71
CA ALA A 213 1.69 30.43 -26.57
C ALA A 213 1.45 31.94 -26.78
N ALA A 214 2.27 32.60 -27.61
CA ALA A 214 2.16 34.03 -27.87
C ALA A 214 0.99 34.34 -28.81
N THR A 215 0.82 33.54 -29.87
CA THR A 215 -0.21 33.75 -30.89
C THR A 215 -1.50 32.96 -30.65
N GLY A 216 -1.42 31.84 -29.91
CA GLY A 216 -2.52 30.90 -29.74
C GLY A 216 -2.80 30.03 -30.97
N THR A 217 -1.92 30.05 -31.98
CA THR A 217 -2.10 29.30 -33.23
C THR A 217 -1.35 27.98 -33.22
N LEU A 218 -1.85 27.00 -33.98
CA LEU A 218 -1.17 25.72 -34.15
C LEU A 218 0.17 25.88 -34.88
N VAL A 219 1.19 25.17 -34.42
CA VAL A 219 2.50 25.05 -35.09
C VAL A 219 2.39 23.97 -36.17
N SER A 220 2.05 24.36 -37.39
CA SER A 220 1.77 23.43 -38.50
C SER A 220 3.02 22.79 -39.11
N GLU A 221 4.18 23.44 -38.98
CA GLU A 221 5.45 23.02 -39.59
C GLU A 221 6.08 21.78 -38.92
N ALA A 222 5.60 21.39 -37.74
CA ALA A 222 6.12 20.27 -36.97
C ALA A 222 4.98 19.52 -36.26
N GLN A 223 4.75 18.27 -36.66
CA GLN A 223 3.73 17.42 -36.02
C GLN A 223 4.36 16.58 -34.91
N PRO A 224 3.80 16.60 -33.68
CA PRO A 224 4.27 15.73 -32.61
C PRO A 224 3.86 14.28 -32.91
N GLN A 225 4.61 13.33 -32.37
CA GLN A 225 4.27 11.90 -32.46
C GLN A 225 3.82 11.40 -31.10
N VAL A 226 2.75 10.59 -31.08
CA VAL A 226 2.20 10.02 -29.84
C VAL A 226 2.12 8.51 -29.96
N ALA A 227 2.45 7.83 -28.87
CA ALA A 227 2.25 6.39 -28.72
C ALA A 227 1.63 6.12 -27.35
N VAL A 228 0.63 5.24 -27.32
CA VAL A 228 -0.12 4.88 -26.12
C VAL A 228 0.07 3.39 -25.84
N ASP A 229 0.37 3.07 -24.59
CA ASP A 229 0.38 1.71 -24.05
C ASP A 229 -0.64 1.66 -22.89
N THR A 230 -1.79 1.04 -23.13
CA THR A 230 -2.87 0.94 -22.14
C THR A 230 -2.60 -0.11 -21.06
N VAL A 231 -1.69 -1.06 -21.29
CA VAL A 231 -1.25 -2.03 -20.28
C VAL A 231 -0.38 -1.31 -19.25
N ARG A 232 0.59 -0.52 -19.72
CA ARG A 232 1.47 0.31 -18.87
C ARG A 232 0.84 1.63 -18.47
N ARG A 233 -0.28 2.03 -19.08
CA ARG A 233 -0.97 3.31 -18.85
C ARG A 233 -0.06 4.49 -19.15
N GLN A 234 0.75 4.34 -20.20
CA GLN A 234 1.79 5.29 -20.59
C GLN A 234 1.46 5.94 -21.93
N VAL A 235 1.60 7.26 -21.99
CA VAL A 235 1.52 8.06 -23.22
C VAL A 235 2.89 8.68 -23.46
N SER A 236 3.53 8.30 -24.55
CA SER A 236 4.80 8.90 -24.98
C SER A 236 4.56 9.88 -26.11
N ILE A 237 5.12 11.08 -25.96
CA ILE A 237 5.01 12.18 -26.92
C ILE A 237 6.41 12.54 -27.37
N CYS A 238 6.59 12.85 -28.65
CA CYS A 238 7.83 13.44 -29.15
C CYS A 238 7.54 14.80 -29.79
N VAL A 239 8.17 15.83 -29.23
CA VAL A 239 8.10 17.22 -29.71
C VAL A 239 9.32 17.49 -30.58
N PRO A 240 9.16 17.74 -31.90
CA PRO A 240 10.29 18.00 -32.79
C PRO A 240 11.05 19.29 -32.40
N TYR A 241 12.38 19.30 -32.58
CA TYR A 241 13.18 20.49 -32.29
C TYR A 241 12.84 21.70 -33.17
N ALA A 242 12.25 21.46 -34.35
CA ALA A 242 11.74 22.53 -35.20
C ALA A 242 10.59 23.33 -34.53
N ALA A 243 9.82 22.71 -33.63
CA ALA A 243 8.78 23.40 -32.86
C ALA A 243 9.36 24.07 -31.60
N PHE A 244 10.25 23.38 -30.89
CA PHE A 244 10.86 23.89 -29.66
C PHE A 244 12.19 23.17 -29.40
N ASP A 245 13.30 23.92 -29.40
CA ASP A 245 14.64 23.39 -29.14
C ASP A 245 15.18 23.83 -27.76
N PRO A 246 15.03 22.99 -26.73
CA PRO A 246 15.54 23.29 -25.39
C PRO A 246 17.03 22.95 -25.21
N ARG A 247 17.72 22.41 -26.23
CA ARG A 247 19.09 21.92 -26.06
C ARG A 247 20.03 23.06 -25.67
N GLY A 248 20.97 22.77 -24.77
CA GLY A 248 21.94 23.74 -24.26
C GLY A 248 21.38 24.68 -23.18
N GLN A 249 20.08 24.66 -22.91
CA GLN A 249 19.46 25.47 -21.86
C GLN A 249 19.57 24.78 -20.49
N ARG A 250 19.91 25.54 -19.45
CA ARG A 250 20.03 25.04 -18.06
C ARG A 250 18.74 25.15 -17.24
N SER A 251 17.77 25.90 -17.74
CA SER A 251 16.51 26.15 -17.04
C SER A 251 15.41 26.34 -18.06
N VAL A 252 14.69 25.27 -18.36
CA VAL A 252 13.46 25.31 -19.15
C VAL A 252 12.29 25.11 -18.21
N ARG A 253 11.41 26.11 -18.12
CA ARG A 253 10.20 26.00 -17.30
C ARG A 253 9.25 24.97 -17.91
N VAL A 254 8.75 24.05 -17.09
CA VAL A 254 7.74 23.05 -17.50
C VAL A 254 6.61 23.01 -16.49
N ALA A 255 5.38 23.10 -16.96
CA ALA A 255 4.16 22.83 -16.18
C ALA A 255 3.27 21.85 -16.92
N ALA A 256 2.43 21.10 -16.22
CA ALA A 256 1.46 20.22 -16.85
C ALA A 256 0.20 20.09 -16.00
N GLY A 257 -0.93 19.87 -16.66
CA GLY A 257 -2.18 19.51 -16.01
C GLY A 257 -3.01 18.57 -16.87
N THR A 258 -3.77 17.72 -16.19
CA THR A 258 -4.54 16.63 -16.77
C THR A 258 -6.01 16.82 -16.45
N GLY A 259 -6.87 16.66 -17.46
CA GLY A 259 -8.32 16.69 -17.34
C GLY A 259 -8.98 15.63 -18.21
N LEU A 260 -10.31 15.65 -18.24
CA LEU A 260 -11.10 14.72 -19.03
C LEU A 260 -11.37 15.31 -20.42
N TRP A 261 -11.45 14.47 -21.44
CA TRP A 261 -11.54 14.90 -22.83
C TRP A 261 -12.92 14.61 -23.43
N ASP A 262 -13.46 15.59 -24.15
CA ASP A 262 -14.63 15.45 -25.00
C ASP A 262 -14.17 15.23 -26.43
N GLN A 263 -14.24 13.99 -26.90
CA GLN A 263 -13.81 13.62 -28.24
C GLN A 263 -14.68 14.25 -29.34
N ALA A 264 -15.97 14.49 -29.08
CA ALA A 264 -16.88 15.03 -30.09
C ALA A 264 -16.67 16.54 -30.28
N ALA A 265 -16.41 17.26 -29.18
CA ALA A 265 -16.16 18.69 -29.20
C ALA A 265 -14.67 19.07 -29.34
N ASP A 266 -13.77 18.07 -29.38
CA ASP A 266 -12.32 18.23 -29.44
C ASP A 266 -11.80 19.24 -28.42
N ARG A 267 -12.21 19.07 -27.15
CA ARG A 267 -11.85 19.98 -26.06
C ARG A 267 -11.92 19.29 -24.71
N TYR A 268 -11.45 19.98 -23.67
CA TYR A 268 -11.62 19.49 -22.31
C TYR A 268 -13.09 19.53 -21.86
N LEU A 269 -13.50 18.50 -21.12
CA LEU A 269 -14.72 18.50 -20.33
C LEU A 269 -14.55 19.44 -19.13
N LEU A 270 -15.56 20.27 -18.91
CA LEU A 270 -15.63 21.17 -17.76
C LEU A 270 -16.57 20.58 -16.70
N PRO A 271 -16.16 20.55 -15.42
CA PRO A 271 -17.05 20.17 -14.33
C PRO A 271 -18.27 21.06 -14.26
N GLY A 272 -19.45 20.47 -14.11
CA GLY A 272 -20.72 21.16 -13.92
C GLY A 272 -21.03 21.48 -12.45
N THR A 273 -22.01 22.36 -12.22
CA THR A 273 -22.63 22.60 -10.90
C THR A 273 -23.54 21.45 -10.48
N GLU A 274 -24.12 20.76 -11.46
CA GLU A 274 -24.92 19.56 -11.26
C GLU A 274 -24.04 18.34 -10.88
N PRO A 275 -24.63 17.30 -10.25
CA PRO A 275 -23.95 16.02 -10.06
C PRO A 275 -23.46 15.45 -11.40
N ALA A 276 -22.34 14.74 -11.38
CA ALA A 276 -21.81 14.08 -12.57
C ALA A 276 -22.84 13.10 -13.18
N ASP A 277 -22.93 13.09 -14.51
CA ASP A 277 -23.73 12.12 -15.27
C ASP A 277 -22.82 11.06 -15.91
N ALA A 278 -23.29 10.30 -16.90
CA ALA A 278 -22.48 9.27 -17.55
C ALA A 278 -21.21 9.82 -18.24
N THR A 279 -21.28 11.02 -18.83
CA THR A 279 -20.23 11.57 -19.71
C THR A 279 -19.68 12.90 -19.24
N HIS A 280 -20.32 13.59 -18.30
CA HIS A 280 -19.93 14.91 -17.82
C HIS A 280 -19.52 14.89 -16.35
N PRO A 281 -18.37 15.51 -16.01
CA PRO A 281 -17.95 15.65 -14.62
C PRO A 281 -18.81 16.68 -13.88
N GLY A 282 -18.88 16.53 -12.55
CA GLY A 282 -19.59 17.45 -11.66
C GLY A 282 -18.69 18.04 -10.57
N GLY A 283 -19.27 18.77 -9.64
CA GLY A 283 -18.57 19.28 -8.45
C GLY A 283 -17.88 20.64 -8.62
N ALA A 284 -18.27 21.44 -9.61
CA ALA A 284 -17.76 22.80 -9.79
C ALA A 284 -18.10 23.74 -8.62
N GLY A 285 -19.12 23.41 -7.82
CA GLY A 285 -19.58 24.23 -6.71
C GLY A 285 -20.09 25.58 -7.21
N THR A 286 -19.47 26.67 -6.76
CA THR A 286 -19.83 28.05 -7.13
C THR A 286 -18.93 28.64 -8.23
N LEU A 287 -18.04 27.86 -8.83
CA LEU A 287 -17.14 28.32 -9.87
C LEU A 287 -17.92 28.61 -11.17
N THR A 288 -17.82 29.84 -11.67
CA THR A 288 -18.47 30.25 -12.93
C THR A 288 -17.67 29.86 -14.18
N ALA A 289 -16.35 29.70 -14.04
CA ALA A 289 -15.45 29.19 -15.07
C ALA A 289 -14.55 28.12 -14.45
N PRO A 290 -15.08 26.91 -14.18
CA PRO A 290 -14.31 25.86 -13.53
C PRO A 290 -13.14 25.43 -14.42
N PRO A 291 -11.92 25.30 -13.86
CA PRO A 291 -10.79 24.63 -14.51
C PRO A 291 -11.17 23.22 -14.96
N ALA A 292 -10.65 22.80 -16.12
CA ALA A 292 -10.85 21.44 -16.62
C ALA A 292 -10.04 20.37 -15.87
N PHE A 293 -8.97 20.79 -15.19
CA PHE A 293 -7.98 19.84 -14.68
C PHE A 293 -8.39 19.22 -13.35
N PHE A 294 -8.21 17.91 -13.28
CA PHE A 294 -8.36 17.09 -12.09
C PHE A 294 -7.04 16.94 -11.33
N ASN A 295 -5.90 16.96 -12.04
CA ASN A 295 -4.57 16.81 -11.48
C ASN A 295 -3.59 17.78 -12.17
N ALA A 296 -2.59 18.28 -11.42
CA ALA A 296 -1.50 19.10 -11.92
C ALA A 296 -0.13 18.58 -11.44
N ALA A 297 0.87 18.65 -12.32
CA ALA A 297 2.23 18.22 -12.02
C ALA A 297 3.04 19.31 -11.31
N PHE A 298 4.16 18.91 -10.68
CA PHE A 298 5.16 19.76 -10.02
C PHE A 298 4.66 20.53 -8.79
N ARG A 299 3.96 19.81 -7.91
CA ARG A 299 3.36 20.36 -6.68
C ARG A 299 4.21 20.06 -5.45
N TYR A 300 5.37 20.68 -5.38
CA TYR A 300 6.42 20.31 -4.41
C TYR A 300 6.10 20.65 -2.94
N ASP A 301 5.36 21.72 -2.67
CA ASP A 301 5.02 22.13 -1.30
C ASP A 301 3.52 21.91 -1.01
N GLU A 302 3.01 20.71 -1.32
CA GLU A 302 1.72 20.25 -0.78
C GLU A 302 1.81 20.01 0.74
N PRO A 303 0.77 20.36 1.53
CA PRO A 303 0.70 20.00 2.95
C PRO A 303 0.51 18.50 3.19
N MET A 304 1.10 17.92 4.25
CA MET A 304 1.06 16.47 4.56
C MET A 304 -0.29 16.05 5.20
N SER A 305 -1.39 16.22 4.48
CA SER A 305 -2.74 15.84 4.93
C SER A 305 -3.58 15.24 3.81
N GLY A 306 -4.52 14.35 4.17
CA GLY A 306 -5.45 13.72 3.21
C GLY A 306 -4.72 13.07 2.04
N PHE A 307 -5.21 13.25 0.82
CA PHE A 307 -4.54 12.78 -0.41
C PHE A 307 -3.62 13.84 -1.03
N ARG A 308 -3.13 14.82 -0.25
CA ARG A 308 -2.20 15.86 -0.72
C ARG A 308 -2.83 16.75 -1.81
N THR A 309 -4.10 17.13 -1.62
CA THR A 309 -4.90 17.87 -2.62
C THR A 309 -5.10 19.35 -2.28
N GLY A 310 -4.77 19.78 -1.06
CA GLY A 310 -5.17 21.09 -0.54
C GLY A 310 -4.63 22.26 -1.36
N ARG A 311 -3.33 22.28 -1.68
CA ARG A 311 -2.75 23.37 -2.47
C ARG A 311 -3.13 23.25 -3.94
N GLN A 312 -3.23 22.06 -4.51
CA GLN A 312 -3.74 21.81 -5.86
C GLN A 312 -5.11 22.42 -6.06
N THR A 313 -6.05 22.09 -5.18
CA THR A 313 -7.39 22.65 -5.21
C THR A 313 -7.35 24.17 -5.09
N ALA A 314 -6.56 24.72 -4.17
CA ALA A 314 -6.45 26.17 -4.02
C ALA A 314 -5.90 26.88 -5.27
N VAL A 315 -4.83 26.34 -5.87
CA VAL A 315 -4.21 26.93 -7.07
C VAL A 315 -5.12 26.78 -8.28
N LEU A 316 -5.70 25.60 -8.52
CA LEU A 316 -6.61 25.39 -9.65
C LEU A 316 -7.79 26.35 -9.58
N ARG A 317 -8.37 26.62 -8.41
CA ARG A 317 -9.48 27.59 -8.27
C ARG A 317 -9.17 29.00 -8.76
N THR A 318 -7.89 29.39 -8.79
CA THR A 318 -7.47 30.69 -9.33
C THR A 318 -7.43 30.71 -10.87
N GLY A 319 -7.43 29.53 -11.50
CA GLY A 319 -7.21 29.35 -12.93
C GLY A 319 -5.75 29.59 -13.37
N ASP A 320 -4.80 29.81 -12.46
CA ASP A 320 -3.41 30.14 -12.80
C ASP A 320 -2.42 29.09 -12.27
N LEU A 321 -1.83 28.31 -13.17
CA LEU A 321 -0.84 27.26 -12.86
C LEU A 321 0.60 27.79 -12.72
N SER A 322 0.81 29.12 -12.73
CA SER A 322 2.14 29.72 -12.50
C SER A 322 2.89 29.15 -11.28
N PRO A 323 2.24 28.80 -10.15
CA PRO A 323 2.93 28.22 -8.99
C PRO A 323 3.42 26.77 -9.16
N PHE A 324 2.91 26.01 -10.15
CA PHE A 324 3.23 24.60 -10.34
C PHE A 324 4.13 24.41 -11.55
N PHE A 325 5.42 24.17 -11.31
CA PHE A 325 6.40 23.94 -12.37
C PHE A 325 7.69 23.28 -11.90
N ALA A 326 8.42 22.73 -12.86
CA ALA A 326 9.83 22.40 -12.74
C ALA A 326 10.68 23.31 -13.65
N ASN A 327 11.90 23.61 -13.23
CA ASN A 327 12.94 24.12 -14.11
C ASN A 327 13.85 22.96 -14.51
N VAL A 328 13.77 22.56 -15.78
CA VAL A 328 14.46 21.38 -16.31
C VAL A 328 15.78 21.79 -16.97
N ASP A 329 16.87 21.18 -16.53
CA ASP A 329 18.23 21.40 -17.05
C ASP A 329 18.53 20.42 -18.20
N PHE A 330 18.42 20.90 -19.45
CA PHE A 330 18.70 20.09 -20.63
C PHE A 330 20.18 19.85 -20.88
N VAL A 331 21.08 20.67 -20.32
CA VAL A 331 22.53 20.38 -20.32
C VAL A 331 22.78 19.14 -19.47
N LYS A 332 22.18 19.07 -18.28
CA LYS A 332 22.30 17.90 -17.40
C LYS A 332 21.73 16.64 -18.03
N LEU A 333 20.57 16.72 -18.68
CA LEU A 333 19.99 15.59 -19.42
C LEU A 333 20.93 15.09 -20.53
N ALA A 334 21.54 15.99 -21.30
CA ALA A 334 22.49 15.62 -22.35
C ALA A 334 23.75 14.92 -21.80
N THR A 335 24.20 15.29 -20.60
CA THR A 335 25.36 14.63 -19.94
C THR A 335 25.03 13.28 -19.30
N GLY A 336 23.75 12.93 -19.15
CA GLY A 336 23.33 11.69 -18.50
C GLY A 336 23.57 11.63 -16.99
N ARG A 337 23.83 12.77 -16.33
CA ARG A 337 24.18 12.83 -14.90
C ARG A 337 22.99 12.51 -14.00
N ASP A 338 23.19 11.57 -13.09
CA ASP A 338 22.25 11.25 -12.02
C ASP A 338 22.30 12.29 -10.89
N ASP A 339 21.13 12.74 -10.43
CA ASP A 339 20.96 13.66 -9.31
C ASP A 339 19.54 13.60 -8.74
N ASN A 340 19.42 13.22 -7.47
CA ASN A 340 18.16 13.20 -6.74
C ASN A 340 17.71 14.58 -6.24
N MET A 341 18.46 15.65 -6.52
CA MET A 341 18.15 17.02 -6.12
C MET A 341 17.98 17.17 -4.59
N THR A 342 18.61 16.31 -3.79
CA THR A 342 18.45 16.29 -2.33
C THR A 342 18.75 17.67 -1.73
N GLY A 343 17.83 18.18 -0.91
CA GLY A 343 17.92 19.51 -0.29
C GLY A 343 17.49 20.67 -1.19
N GLN A 344 17.05 20.40 -2.42
CA GLN A 344 16.46 21.39 -3.33
C GLN A 344 14.93 21.25 -3.34
N PRO A 345 14.18 22.30 -3.71
CA PRO A 345 12.73 22.21 -3.91
C PRO A 345 12.37 21.08 -4.86
N GLY A 346 11.44 20.22 -4.42
CA GLY A 346 11.02 19.06 -5.19
C GLY A 346 12.04 17.93 -5.29
N GLY A 347 13.19 17.99 -4.64
CA GLY A 347 14.14 16.88 -4.63
C GLY A 347 13.70 15.71 -3.77
N VAL A 348 14.34 14.55 -3.96
CA VAL A 348 14.03 13.33 -3.19
C VAL A 348 14.57 13.48 -1.76
N PRO A 349 13.70 13.55 -0.73
CA PRO A 349 14.10 13.65 0.66
C PRO A 349 14.74 12.33 1.14
N ARG A 350 15.58 12.43 2.18
CA ARG A 350 16.20 11.27 2.84
C ARG A 350 15.60 10.95 4.20
N THR A 351 15.05 11.97 4.84
CA THR A 351 14.52 11.96 6.22
C THR A 351 13.23 12.76 6.26
N GLY A 352 12.51 12.70 7.38
CA GLY A 352 11.21 13.30 7.58
C GLY A 352 10.08 12.50 6.94
N TYR A 353 8.93 13.18 6.82
CA TYR A 353 7.72 12.63 6.21
C TYR A 353 7.81 12.54 4.69
N MET A 354 7.36 11.41 4.16
CA MET A 354 7.29 11.16 2.72
C MET A 354 6.04 10.37 2.37
N ASN A 355 5.53 10.53 1.14
CA ASN A 355 4.61 9.58 0.55
C ASN A 355 5.37 8.74 -0.47
N ARG A 356 5.26 7.42 -0.34
CA ARG A 356 5.91 6.45 -1.21
C ARG A 356 4.86 5.71 -2.01
N ILE A 357 5.28 5.21 -3.17
CA ILE A 357 4.44 4.45 -4.09
C ILE A 357 4.83 2.97 -3.98
N LEU A 358 3.89 2.15 -3.50
CA LEU A 358 3.98 0.70 -3.46
C LEU A 358 3.34 0.10 -4.71
N ALA A 359 4.05 -0.82 -5.38
CA ALA A 359 3.42 -1.75 -6.30
C ALA A 359 2.89 -2.94 -5.48
N SER A 360 1.58 -3.18 -5.50
CA SER A 360 0.97 -4.27 -4.75
C SER A 360 0.75 -5.52 -5.59
N HIS A 361 0.72 -6.69 -4.96
CA HIS A 361 0.35 -7.95 -5.58
C HIS A 361 -1.11 -7.99 -6.04
N PHE A 362 -1.94 -7.05 -5.60
CA PHE A 362 -3.37 -7.04 -5.87
C PHE A 362 -3.81 -5.89 -6.77
N GLU A 363 -4.62 -6.23 -7.77
CA GLU A 363 -5.36 -5.29 -8.61
C GLU A 363 -6.58 -6.02 -9.18
N SER A 364 -7.73 -5.90 -8.54
CA SER A 364 -8.98 -6.49 -9.03
C SER A 364 -9.68 -5.61 -10.08
N ALA A 365 -9.33 -4.31 -10.11
CA ALA A 365 -9.80 -3.32 -11.07
C ALA A 365 -8.84 -2.11 -11.08
N GLN A 366 -8.95 -1.21 -12.06
CA GLN A 366 -8.23 0.07 -12.04
C GLN A 366 -9.01 1.14 -11.28
N GLY A 367 -8.33 2.19 -10.83
CA GLY A 367 -8.94 3.39 -10.27
C GLY A 367 -9.58 3.21 -8.90
N ARG A 368 -10.70 3.92 -8.69
CA ARG A 368 -11.44 3.93 -7.42
C ARG A 368 -12.76 3.18 -7.54
N GLY A 369 -12.97 2.22 -6.66
CA GLY A 369 -14.23 1.49 -6.54
C GLY A 369 -15.26 2.19 -5.65
N THR A 370 -16.41 1.52 -5.48
CA THR A 370 -17.52 1.97 -4.62
C THR A 370 -17.70 1.09 -3.39
N ALA A 371 -16.85 0.08 -3.16
CA ALA A 371 -17.08 -0.87 -2.09
C ALA A 371 -17.17 -0.17 -0.73
N THR A 372 -18.38 -0.20 -0.17
CA THR A 372 -18.69 0.18 1.21
C THR A 372 -18.72 -1.03 2.14
N THR A 373 -18.63 -2.25 1.58
CA THR A 373 -18.48 -3.46 2.38
C THR A 373 -17.08 -3.49 2.96
N LEU A 374 -16.97 -3.97 4.19
CA LEU A 374 -15.72 -3.93 4.94
C LEU A 374 -14.71 -5.03 4.49
N GLN A 375 -15.08 -5.90 3.53
CA GLN A 375 -14.26 -6.96 2.92
C GLN A 375 -14.65 -7.20 1.44
N PRO A 376 -14.27 -6.30 0.51
CA PRO A 376 -14.68 -6.40 -0.88
C PRO A 376 -14.07 -7.57 -1.66
N ASP A 377 -12.99 -8.18 -1.18
CA ASP A 377 -12.21 -9.21 -1.87
C ASP A 377 -12.40 -10.63 -1.31
N LEU A 378 -13.11 -10.77 -0.17
CA LEU A 378 -13.45 -12.04 0.47
C LEU A 378 -14.92 -12.44 0.28
N CYS A 379 -15.67 -11.70 -0.55
CA CYS A 379 -17.02 -12.09 -0.96
C CYS A 379 -17.00 -13.16 -2.07
N PRO A 380 -18.12 -13.90 -2.28
CA PRO A 380 -18.19 -14.96 -3.28
C PRO A 380 -17.93 -14.47 -4.71
N ALA A 381 -17.34 -15.36 -5.54
CA ALA A 381 -16.78 -15.09 -6.87
C ALA A 381 -17.72 -14.48 -7.95
N THR A 382 -19.00 -14.28 -7.66
CA THR A 382 -19.99 -13.79 -8.64
C THR A 382 -20.47 -12.35 -8.41
N GLY A 383 -19.84 -11.53 -7.53
CA GLY A 383 -20.35 -10.18 -7.30
C GLY A 383 -19.54 -9.20 -6.45
N CYS A 384 -18.21 -9.33 -6.37
CA CYS A 384 -17.42 -8.43 -5.53
C CYS A 384 -17.27 -7.03 -6.15
N GLN A 385 -17.61 -5.99 -5.37
CA GLN A 385 -17.34 -4.60 -5.73
C GLN A 385 -15.85 -4.32 -5.57
N ALA A 386 -15.26 -3.53 -6.47
CA ALA A 386 -13.86 -3.13 -6.35
C ALA A 386 -13.61 -2.32 -5.06
N PRO A 387 -12.46 -2.50 -4.39
CA PRO A 387 -12.05 -1.67 -3.26
C PRO A 387 -12.08 -0.17 -3.59
N SER A 388 -12.19 0.69 -2.57
CA SER A 388 -12.19 2.15 -2.71
C SER A 388 -10.97 2.64 -3.49
N TYR A 389 -9.82 1.98 -3.28
CA TYR A 389 -8.58 2.19 -4.06
C TYR A 389 -8.13 0.84 -4.66
N ALA A 390 -8.64 0.52 -5.85
CA ALA A 390 -8.50 -0.79 -6.47
C ALA A 390 -7.20 -0.96 -7.29
N GLY A 391 -6.62 0.15 -7.74
CA GLY A 391 -5.44 0.16 -8.61
C GLY A 391 -4.20 -0.55 -8.03
N ARG A 392 -3.31 -0.99 -8.93
CA ARG A 392 -2.04 -1.66 -8.60
C ARG A 392 -1.13 -0.85 -7.69
N LEU A 393 -1.05 0.46 -7.93
CA LEU A 393 -0.18 1.36 -7.19
C LEU A 393 -0.94 1.90 -5.97
N GLN A 394 -0.37 1.69 -4.79
CA GLN A 394 -0.93 2.17 -3.52
C GLN A 394 0.02 3.16 -2.86
N PRO A 395 -0.48 4.27 -2.31
CA PRO A 395 0.34 5.16 -1.52
C PRO A 395 0.51 4.63 -0.10
N TYR A 396 1.66 4.93 0.51
CA TYR A 396 1.81 4.84 1.96
C TYR A 396 2.66 6.01 2.45
N GLU A 397 2.47 6.37 3.71
CA GLU A 397 3.24 7.40 4.40
C GLU A 397 4.36 6.74 5.19
N ILE A 398 5.52 7.39 5.19
CA ILE A 398 6.68 6.98 5.97
C ILE A 398 7.29 8.20 6.66
N TYR A 399 7.66 8.02 7.92
CA TYR A 399 8.55 8.90 8.63
C TYR A 399 9.93 8.24 8.78
N VAL A 400 10.95 8.83 8.15
CA VAL A 400 12.35 8.39 8.29
C VAL A 400 13.07 9.35 9.23
N PRO A 401 13.67 8.89 10.34
CA PRO A 401 14.34 9.76 11.29
C PRO A 401 15.50 10.55 10.68
N GLU A 402 15.75 11.76 11.19
CA GLU A 402 16.96 12.54 10.89
C GLU A 402 18.21 11.84 11.43
N ARG A 403 18.06 11.09 12.52
CA ARG A 403 19.10 10.25 13.08
C ARG A 403 19.51 9.14 12.11
N SER A 404 20.82 8.91 12.03
CA SER A 404 21.38 7.83 11.22
C SER A 404 21.00 6.45 11.76
N ALA A 405 20.84 5.49 10.85
CA ALA A 405 20.53 4.11 11.19
C ALA A 405 21.59 3.50 12.13
N PRO A 406 21.19 2.83 13.22
CA PRO A 406 22.09 1.99 13.99
C PRO A 406 22.72 0.89 13.14
N ARG A 407 23.83 0.30 13.60
CA ARG A 407 24.53 -0.79 12.88
C ARG A 407 23.60 -1.95 12.50
N ASN A 408 22.63 -2.27 13.34
CA ASN A 408 21.68 -3.37 13.11
C ASN A 408 20.43 -2.94 12.32
N GLY A 409 20.30 -1.66 11.97
CA GLY A 409 19.13 -1.10 11.30
C GLY A 409 18.24 -0.27 12.22
N TYR A 410 17.28 0.43 11.63
CA TYR A 410 16.21 1.13 12.35
C TYR A 410 15.25 0.14 13.00
N GLY A 411 14.64 0.51 14.12
CA GLY A 411 13.38 -0.13 14.52
C GLY A 411 12.29 0.13 13.48
N LEU A 412 11.21 -0.63 13.51
CA LEU A 412 10.04 -0.41 12.66
C LEU A 412 8.79 -0.23 13.53
N MET A 413 8.04 0.82 13.28
CA MET A 413 6.70 1.01 13.78
C MET A 413 5.70 0.88 12.63
N LEU A 414 4.88 -0.16 12.67
CA LEU A 414 3.67 -0.21 11.85
C LEU A 414 2.61 0.66 12.53
N ASN A 415 2.13 1.67 11.84
CA ASN A 415 1.19 2.65 12.36
C ASN A 415 -0.12 2.66 11.55
N PRO A 416 -0.97 1.63 11.64
CA PRO A 416 -2.25 1.58 10.95
C PRO A 416 -3.13 2.81 11.25
N HIS A 417 -3.79 3.39 10.24
CA HIS A 417 -4.70 4.54 10.40
C HIS A 417 -6.08 4.17 10.96
N ALA A 418 -6.79 5.19 11.46
CA ALA A 418 -8.16 5.09 11.97
C ALA A 418 -9.22 5.03 10.86
N ALA A 419 -10.45 4.64 11.23
CA ALA A 419 -11.59 4.61 10.32
C ALA A 419 -11.90 6.02 9.78
N GLY A 420 -12.20 6.13 8.49
CA GLY A 420 -12.38 7.42 7.81
C GLY A 420 -11.06 8.11 7.41
N GLY A 421 -9.91 7.60 7.89
CA GLY A 421 -8.57 8.08 7.57
C GLY A 421 -7.95 7.43 6.33
N ASN A 422 -6.68 7.76 6.09
CA ASN A 422 -5.83 7.22 5.03
C ASN A 422 -4.35 7.22 5.50
N HIS A 423 -3.41 6.98 4.59
CA HIS A 423 -1.98 6.95 4.91
C HIS A 423 -1.44 8.24 5.54
N ASN A 424 -2.02 9.42 5.29
CA ASN A 424 -1.54 10.69 5.83
C ASN A 424 -2.26 11.15 7.11
N SER A 425 -3.07 10.30 7.74
CA SER A 425 -3.88 10.69 8.90
C SER A 425 -3.06 11.21 10.08
N TYR A 426 -1.87 10.64 10.33
CA TYR A 426 -1.02 11.04 11.45
C TYR A 426 -0.21 12.29 11.14
N SER A 427 0.50 12.33 10.01
CA SER A 427 1.32 13.50 9.62
C SER A 427 0.52 14.80 9.55
N GLY A 428 -0.75 14.72 9.15
CA GLY A 428 -1.62 15.90 9.00
C GLY A 428 -2.37 16.30 10.27
N GLY A 429 -2.45 15.43 11.26
CA GLY A 429 -3.25 15.63 12.47
C GLY A 429 -2.44 15.57 13.75
N GLN A 430 -1.71 14.47 13.97
CA GLN A 430 -0.89 14.21 15.16
C GLN A 430 0.55 13.80 14.80
N PRO A 431 1.34 14.72 14.23
CA PRO A 431 2.66 14.40 13.70
C PRO A 431 3.67 14.00 14.78
N LYS A 432 3.50 14.45 16.03
CA LYS A 432 4.46 14.09 17.09
C LYS A 432 4.47 12.59 17.37
N TRP A 433 3.39 11.86 17.08
CA TRP A 433 3.33 10.42 17.34
C TRP A 433 4.47 9.66 16.65
N GLN A 434 4.67 9.93 15.36
CA GLN A 434 5.71 9.26 14.58
C GLN A 434 7.08 9.92 14.77
N GLN A 435 7.11 11.24 14.96
CA GLN A 435 8.35 11.98 15.22
C GLN A 435 9.01 11.55 16.52
N GLU A 436 8.25 11.48 17.62
CA GLU A 436 8.78 11.07 18.92
C GLU A 436 9.23 9.61 18.93
N VAL A 437 8.53 8.72 18.21
CA VAL A 437 8.96 7.33 18.01
C VAL A 437 10.22 7.25 17.13
N GLY A 438 10.30 8.08 16.09
CA GLY A 438 11.39 8.06 15.13
C GLY A 438 12.68 8.66 15.67
N GLU A 439 12.61 9.72 16.47
CA GLU A 439 13.77 10.50 16.94
C GLU A 439 14.33 10.06 18.29
N ARG A 440 13.95 8.86 18.73
CA ARG A 440 14.51 8.19 19.92
C ARG A 440 16.00 7.91 19.73
N ASP A 441 16.69 7.64 20.84
CA ASP A 441 18.10 7.22 20.81
C ASP A 441 18.33 5.93 20.02
N THR A 442 17.38 4.99 20.12
CA THR A 442 17.20 3.97 19.08
C THR A 442 16.10 4.44 18.12
N PRO A 443 16.43 4.96 16.94
CA PRO A 443 15.44 5.49 16.02
C PRO A 443 14.61 4.39 15.33
N TYR A 444 13.34 4.70 15.08
CA TYR A 444 12.39 3.84 14.36
C TYR A 444 11.95 4.50 13.06
N ILE A 445 11.84 3.73 11.99
CA ILE A 445 11.02 4.14 10.85
C ILE A 445 9.57 3.87 11.21
N SER A 446 8.68 4.83 10.97
CA SER A 446 7.23 4.64 11.15
C SER A 446 6.54 4.64 9.79
N VAL A 447 5.58 3.74 9.57
CA VAL A 447 4.83 3.63 8.32
C VAL A 447 3.33 3.50 8.52
N THR A 448 2.57 4.23 7.70
CA THR A 448 1.11 4.21 7.68
C THR A 448 0.66 3.79 6.26
N PRO A 449 0.14 2.56 6.06
CA PRO A 449 -0.42 2.13 4.77
C PRO A 449 -1.73 2.87 4.45
N ASN A 450 -2.14 2.93 3.18
CA ASN A 450 -3.48 3.42 2.80
C ASN A 450 -4.56 2.35 3.03
N ALA A 451 -4.15 1.08 3.09
CA ALA A 451 -4.96 -0.09 3.40
C ALA A 451 -6.21 -0.20 2.52
N ARG A 452 -6.06 0.12 1.23
CA ARG A 452 -7.10 0.07 0.18
C ARG A 452 -8.34 0.92 0.39
N GLY A 453 -8.52 1.56 1.53
CA GLY A 453 -9.74 2.31 1.84
C GLY A 453 -9.83 2.73 3.30
N THR A 454 -10.87 3.50 3.62
CA THR A 454 -10.97 4.19 4.90
C THR A 454 -11.54 3.32 6.03
N THR A 455 -12.19 2.20 5.74
CA THR A 455 -12.91 1.37 6.71
C THR A 455 -12.86 -0.13 6.43
N TYR A 456 -11.74 -0.67 5.95
CA TYR A 456 -11.63 -2.13 5.67
C TYR A 456 -11.15 -2.97 6.85
N TRP A 457 -10.85 -2.34 7.99
CA TRP A 457 -10.51 -3.02 9.24
C TRP A 457 -9.39 -4.07 9.11
N TYR A 458 -8.51 -3.89 8.12
CA TYR A 458 -7.31 -4.70 7.89
C TYR A 458 -7.59 -6.19 7.67
N TYR A 459 -8.68 -6.47 6.96
CA TYR A 459 -8.96 -7.77 6.36
C TYR A 459 -8.64 -7.76 4.86
N GLY A 460 -8.47 -8.94 4.28
CA GLY A 460 -8.16 -9.13 2.87
C GLY A 460 -6.92 -8.34 2.45
N GLN A 461 -7.00 -7.74 1.26
CA GLN A 461 -5.96 -6.87 0.69
C GLN A 461 -5.54 -5.73 1.63
N ALA A 462 -6.47 -5.18 2.43
CA ALA A 462 -6.15 -4.09 3.36
C ALA A 462 -5.20 -4.54 4.48
N GLY A 463 -5.35 -5.78 4.96
CA GLY A 463 -4.42 -6.38 5.92
C GLY A 463 -3.11 -6.80 5.28
N ALA A 464 -3.16 -7.36 4.07
CA ALA A 464 -1.97 -7.79 3.33
C ALA A 464 -1.05 -6.61 2.97
N GLU A 465 -1.63 -5.47 2.57
CA GLU A 465 -0.89 -4.25 2.24
C GLU A 465 0.00 -3.75 3.38
N VAL A 466 -0.38 -3.96 4.65
CA VAL A 466 0.46 -3.62 5.81
C VAL A 466 1.83 -4.31 5.72
N PHE A 467 1.84 -5.59 5.34
CA PHE A 467 3.05 -6.38 5.22
C PHE A 467 3.75 -6.20 3.88
N GLU A 468 3.03 -5.85 2.80
CA GLU A 468 3.65 -5.40 1.55
C GLU A 468 4.43 -4.09 1.75
N VAL A 469 3.88 -3.14 2.51
CA VAL A 469 4.58 -1.90 2.90
C VAL A 469 5.82 -2.22 3.74
N TRP A 470 5.73 -3.12 4.72
CA TRP A 470 6.91 -3.56 5.46
C TRP A 470 7.96 -4.17 4.51
N ALA A 471 7.56 -5.06 3.61
CA ALA A 471 8.46 -5.65 2.63
C ALA A 471 9.15 -4.56 1.79
N ASP A 472 8.42 -3.59 1.21
CA ASP A 472 9.01 -2.49 0.43
C ASP A 472 10.02 -1.66 1.25
N VAL A 473 9.70 -1.36 2.52
CA VAL A 473 10.63 -0.65 3.41
C VAL A 473 11.89 -1.47 3.67
N ALA A 474 11.77 -2.78 3.91
CA ALA A 474 12.92 -3.67 4.15
C ALA A 474 13.81 -3.86 2.91
N HIS A 475 13.32 -3.55 1.71
CA HIS A 475 14.11 -3.52 0.47
C HIS A 475 14.87 -2.20 0.28
N ARG A 476 14.56 -1.16 1.07
CA ARG A 476 15.10 0.20 0.90
C ARG A 476 15.91 0.68 2.10
N TYR A 477 15.55 0.23 3.28
CA TYR A 477 16.14 0.60 4.55
C TYR A 477 16.59 -0.64 5.30
N LYS A 478 17.72 -0.54 5.99
CA LYS A 478 18.15 -1.58 6.92
C LYS A 478 17.28 -1.51 8.17
N LEU A 479 16.56 -2.59 8.47
CA LEU A 479 15.73 -2.70 9.67
C LEU A 479 16.34 -3.67 10.68
N ASP A 480 16.08 -3.47 11.97
CA ASP A 480 16.32 -4.45 13.03
C ASP A 480 14.99 -5.20 13.28
N PRO A 481 14.80 -6.42 12.74
CA PRO A 481 13.55 -7.18 12.90
C PRO A 481 13.31 -7.66 14.34
N SER A 482 14.23 -7.43 15.27
CA SER A 482 14.00 -7.63 16.70
C SER A 482 13.42 -6.39 17.38
N ARG A 483 13.25 -5.28 16.67
CA ARG A 483 12.71 -4.00 17.16
C ARG A 483 11.55 -3.54 16.29
N THR A 484 10.52 -4.37 16.21
CA THR A 484 9.28 -4.03 15.52
C THR A 484 8.15 -3.87 16.52
N VAL A 485 7.38 -2.79 16.39
CA VAL A 485 6.19 -2.49 17.18
C VAL A 485 5.05 -2.18 16.24
N ILE A 486 3.82 -2.38 16.70
CA ILE A 486 2.61 -2.01 15.96
C ILE A 486 1.68 -1.27 16.90
N GLY A 487 1.16 -0.14 16.45
CA GLY A 487 0.34 0.72 17.28
C GLY A 487 -0.45 1.73 16.45
N GLY A 488 -1.70 1.98 16.80
CA GLY A 488 -2.55 2.91 16.06
C GLY A 488 -3.79 3.36 16.84
N LEU A 489 -4.49 4.33 16.27
CA LEU A 489 -5.73 4.91 16.77
C LEU A 489 -6.95 4.12 16.29
N SER A 490 -7.93 3.82 17.15
CA SER A 490 -9.28 3.38 16.74
C SER A 490 -9.25 2.10 15.89
N MET A 491 -9.64 2.16 14.62
CA MET A 491 -9.48 1.06 13.64
C MET A 491 -8.03 0.60 13.53
N GLY A 492 -7.06 1.49 13.66
CA GLY A 492 -5.64 1.14 13.72
C GLY A 492 -5.25 0.44 15.03
N GLY A 493 -5.93 0.74 16.13
CA GLY A 493 -5.83 -0.01 17.38
C GLY A 493 -6.46 -1.40 17.27
N TYR A 494 -7.57 -1.54 16.55
CA TYR A 494 -8.12 -2.85 16.17
C TYR A 494 -7.12 -3.65 15.33
N ALA A 495 -6.52 -3.02 14.30
CA ALA A 495 -5.48 -3.63 13.47
C ALA A 495 -4.29 -4.11 14.31
N THR A 496 -3.93 -3.33 15.33
CA THR A 496 -2.86 -3.68 16.27
C THR A 496 -3.18 -4.98 16.98
N TRP A 497 -4.37 -5.12 17.59
CA TRP A 497 -4.79 -6.36 18.21
C TRP A 497 -4.93 -7.53 17.23
N LYS A 498 -5.52 -7.29 16.05
CA LYS A 498 -5.68 -8.31 15.00
C LYS A 498 -4.32 -8.83 14.55
N LEU A 499 -3.49 -7.97 13.97
CA LEU A 499 -2.25 -8.37 13.31
C LEU A 499 -1.19 -8.85 14.32
N ALA A 500 -1.09 -8.23 15.49
CA ALA A 500 -0.18 -8.72 16.53
C ALA A 500 -0.69 -9.99 17.21
N GLY A 501 -2.00 -10.22 17.28
CA GLY A 501 -2.56 -11.49 17.76
C GLY A 501 -2.38 -12.62 16.75
N GLN A 502 -2.45 -12.32 15.45
CA GLN A 502 -2.17 -13.27 14.37
C GLN A 502 -0.68 -13.62 14.27
N PHE A 503 0.20 -12.63 14.42
CA PHE A 503 1.65 -12.77 14.21
C PHE A 503 2.44 -12.22 15.41
N PRO A 504 2.23 -12.75 16.63
CA PRO A 504 2.79 -12.17 17.85
C PRO A 504 4.31 -12.25 17.91
N ASP A 505 4.91 -13.19 17.18
CA ASP A 505 6.35 -13.37 17.06
C ASP A 505 7.02 -12.36 16.13
N LEU A 506 6.30 -11.36 15.62
CA LEU A 506 6.85 -10.20 14.91
C LEU A 506 7.05 -8.96 15.80
N PHE A 507 6.38 -8.87 16.95
CA PHE A 507 6.22 -7.61 17.68
C PHE A 507 6.81 -7.63 19.09
N ALA A 508 7.48 -6.54 19.45
CA ALA A 508 8.10 -6.34 20.76
C ALA A 508 7.13 -5.71 21.77
N ALA A 509 6.18 -4.92 21.29
CA ALA A 509 5.16 -4.23 22.08
C ALA A 509 4.03 -3.70 21.18
N THR A 510 2.87 -3.43 21.79
CA THR A 510 1.71 -2.84 21.09
C THR A 510 1.14 -1.61 21.83
N PRO A 511 1.64 -0.40 21.55
CA PRO A 511 1.04 0.85 22.06
C PRO A 511 -0.20 1.25 21.24
N MET A 512 -1.35 1.43 21.88
CA MET A 512 -2.64 1.68 21.19
C MET A 512 -3.39 2.87 21.78
N ILE A 513 -4.17 3.55 20.95
CA ILE A 513 -4.97 4.71 21.33
C ILE A 513 -6.43 4.44 20.96
N VAL A 514 -7.32 4.49 21.96
CA VAL A 514 -8.77 4.18 21.87
C VAL A 514 -9.08 3.00 20.92
N PRO A 515 -8.43 1.83 21.09
CA PRO A 515 -8.57 0.72 20.15
C PRO A 515 -10.00 0.16 20.15
N CYS A 516 -10.49 -0.20 18.96
CA CYS A 516 -11.81 -0.82 18.83
C CYS A 516 -11.72 -2.33 19.12
N PRO A 517 -12.61 -2.89 19.95
CA PRO A 517 -12.57 -4.31 20.36
C PRO A 517 -13.18 -5.27 19.34
N SER A 518 -13.85 -4.75 18.32
CA SER A 518 -14.39 -5.47 17.16
C SER A 518 -14.11 -4.67 15.91
N ALA A 519 -14.21 -5.30 14.75
CA ALA A 519 -14.26 -4.53 13.52
C ALA A 519 -15.69 -4.03 13.26
N GLY A 520 -15.78 -2.80 12.75
CA GLY A 520 -17.00 -1.98 12.74
C GLY A 520 -17.16 -1.15 14.01
N VAL A 521 -17.75 0.05 13.86
CA VAL A 521 -18.12 0.91 14.99
C VAL A 521 -19.38 0.35 15.68
N GLY A 522 -19.41 0.36 17.02
CA GLY A 522 -20.63 0.08 17.79
C GLY A 522 -21.04 -1.40 17.90
N TYR A 523 -20.14 -2.35 17.67
CA TYR A 523 -20.31 -3.82 17.80
C TYR A 523 -21.74 -4.36 17.59
N GLN A 524 -21.97 -5.09 16.49
CA GLN A 524 -23.22 -5.79 16.25
C GLN A 524 -23.12 -7.27 16.63
N GLN A 525 -23.72 -7.67 17.76
CA GLN A 525 -23.77 -9.07 18.18
C GLN A 525 -24.45 -9.95 17.12
N GLY A 526 -23.79 -11.06 16.75
CA GLY A 526 -24.31 -12.00 15.74
C GLY A 526 -24.13 -11.54 14.28
N GLY A 527 -23.46 -10.41 14.02
CA GLY A 527 -23.12 -9.97 12.66
C GLY A 527 -22.09 -10.86 11.95
N THR A 528 -21.84 -10.59 10.68
CA THR A 528 -20.76 -11.24 9.89
C THR A 528 -19.50 -10.39 9.86
N VAL A 529 -18.34 -11.04 9.72
CA VAL A 529 -17.03 -10.39 9.60
C VAL A 529 -17.03 -9.36 8.46
N PRO A 530 -16.34 -8.23 8.64
CA PRO A 530 -15.52 -7.88 9.80
C PRO A 530 -16.32 -7.31 10.98
N GLY A 531 -17.67 -7.31 10.93
CA GLY A 531 -18.49 -7.23 12.14
C GLY A 531 -18.64 -8.57 12.88
N GLY A 532 -19.44 -8.58 13.95
CA GLY A 532 -19.85 -9.83 14.60
C GLY A 532 -18.81 -10.50 15.49
N GLN A 533 -19.19 -11.66 16.05
CA GLN A 533 -18.43 -12.32 17.11
C GLN A 533 -17.03 -12.76 16.69
N ALA A 534 -16.85 -13.24 15.46
CA ALA A 534 -15.55 -13.71 14.99
C ALA A 534 -14.52 -12.58 14.80
N SER A 535 -14.96 -11.32 14.76
CA SER A 535 -14.09 -10.14 14.67
C SER A 535 -13.58 -9.66 16.03
N LEU A 536 -14.11 -10.18 17.14
CA LEU A 536 -13.77 -9.72 18.50
C LEU A 536 -12.31 -9.97 18.81
N THR A 537 -11.57 -8.91 19.15
CA THR A 537 -10.13 -9.00 19.41
C THR A 537 -9.81 -9.80 20.66
N ARG A 538 -10.73 -9.86 21.65
CA ARG A 538 -10.55 -10.71 22.85
C ARG A 538 -10.36 -12.20 22.51
N LEU A 539 -10.80 -12.65 21.33
CA LEU A 539 -10.54 -14.02 20.86
C LEU A 539 -9.04 -14.26 20.58
N LEU A 540 -8.27 -13.22 20.29
CA LEU A 540 -6.82 -13.29 20.06
C LEU A 540 -6.00 -13.00 21.32
N ALA A 541 -6.63 -12.60 22.43
CA ALA A 541 -5.93 -12.26 23.67
C ALA A 541 -4.92 -13.32 24.15
N PRO A 542 -5.18 -14.64 24.04
CA PRO A 542 -4.21 -15.65 24.48
C PRO A 542 -2.87 -15.61 23.73
N ALA A 543 -2.84 -15.11 22.48
CA ALA A 543 -1.62 -14.98 21.68
C ALA A 543 -0.63 -13.93 22.22
N PHE A 544 -1.08 -13.04 23.11
CA PHE A 544 -0.30 -11.92 23.64
C PHE A 544 0.57 -12.27 24.86
N ARG A 545 0.68 -13.55 25.26
CA ARG A 545 1.52 -13.96 26.41
C ARG A 545 2.89 -13.27 26.40
N ASN A 546 3.57 -13.30 25.26
CA ASN A 546 4.93 -12.80 25.12
C ASN A 546 5.02 -11.35 24.58
N VAL A 547 3.88 -10.70 24.29
CA VAL A 547 3.81 -9.35 23.69
C VAL A 547 3.07 -8.38 24.63
N PRO A 548 3.80 -7.50 25.35
CA PRO A 548 3.18 -6.55 26.27
C PRO A 548 2.39 -5.47 25.52
N GLN A 549 1.31 -5.00 26.14
CA GLN A 549 0.38 -4.03 25.56
C GLN A 549 0.30 -2.74 26.39
N LEU A 550 0.20 -1.59 25.72
CA LEU A 550 -0.21 -0.34 26.36
C LEU A 550 -1.43 0.20 25.64
N VAL A 551 -2.45 0.58 26.39
CA VAL A 551 -3.68 1.14 25.85
C VAL A 551 -3.98 2.46 26.55
N TRP A 552 -4.17 3.50 25.75
CA TRP A 552 -4.80 4.75 26.17
C TRP A 552 -6.27 4.73 25.77
N ALA A 553 -7.17 4.66 26.74
CA ALA A 553 -8.60 4.62 26.53
C ALA A 553 -9.29 5.92 26.98
N GLY A 554 -10.34 6.31 26.27
CA GLY A 554 -11.27 7.35 26.71
C GLY A 554 -12.42 6.72 27.49
N SER A 555 -12.59 7.08 28.77
CA SER A 555 -13.65 6.53 29.62
C SER A 555 -15.05 6.96 29.19
N GLN A 556 -15.16 7.93 28.28
CA GLN A 556 -16.41 8.42 27.71
C GLN A 556 -16.53 8.06 26.22
N ASP A 557 -15.71 7.15 25.69
CA ASP A 557 -15.70 6.76 24.28
C ASP A 557 -16.97 5.98 23.89
N PRO A 558 -17.86 6.56 23.05
CA PRO A 558 -19.08 5.89 22.61
C PRO A 558 -18.88 5.09 21.31
N VAL A 559 -17.75 5.25 20.63
CA VAL A 559 -17.46 4.68 19.31
C VAL A 559 -16.83 3.29 19.47
N CYS A 560 -15.76 3.24 20.25
CA CYS A 560 -14.99 2.04 20.53
C CYS A 560 -15.13 1.73 22.02
N SER A 561 -16.31 1.20 22.36
CA SER A 561 -16.80 0.96 23.72
C SER A 561 -15.70 0.79 24.76
N TYR A 562 -15.57 1.79 25.64
CA TYR A 562 -14.63 1.76 26.77
C TYR A 562 -14.76 0.47 27.59
N TRP A 563 -15.99 0.04 27.91
CA TRP A 563 -16.22 -1.15 28.72
C TRP A 563 -15.78 -2.45 28.04
N ALA A 564 -15.86 -2.53 26.72
CA ALA A 564 -15.34 -3.68 25.99
C ALA A 564 -13.79 -3.67 25.93
N GLN A 565 -13.15 -2.49 25.97
CA GLN A 565 -11.70 -2.40 26.19
C GLN A 565 -11.33 -2.83 27.62
N VAL A 566 -12.13 -2.45 28.62
CA VAL A 566 -11.98 -2.92 30.01
C VAL A 566 -12.11 -4.45 30.10
N GLU A 567 -13.13 -5.04 29.47
CA GLU A 567 -13.33 -6.50 29.42
C GLU A 567 -12.14 -7.23 28.78
N TYR A 568 -11.60 -6.69 27.69
CA TYR A 568 -10.38 -7.22 27.08
C TYR A 568 -9.21 -7.22 28.09
N MET A 569 -9.01 -6.11 28.79
CA MET A 569 -7.94 -5.98 29.78
C MET A 569 -8.18 -6.84 31.02
N ASP A 570 -9.42 -7.08 31.41
CA ASP A 570 -9.76 -8.04 32.47
C ASP A 570 -9.39 -9.47 32.04
N THR A 571 -9.61 -9.80 30.76
CA THR A 571 -9.16 -11.08 30.19
C THR A 571 -7.63 -11.21 30.27
N MET A 572 -6.90 -10.14 29.94
CA MET A 572 -5.43 -10.10 30.06
C MET A 572 -4.96 -10.27 31.52
N ASP A 573 -5.60 -9.59 32.48
CA ASP A 573 -5.28 -9.70 33.92
C ASP A 573 -5.57 -11.11 34.46
N GLN A 574 -6.68 -11.73 34.06
CA GLN A 574 -7.03 -13.11 34.43
C GLN A 574 -6.02 -14.14 33.92
N MET A 575 -5.44 -13.91 32.74
CA MET A 575 -4.35 -14.72 32.21
C MET A 575 -2.98 -14.39 32.83
N GLY A 576 -2.92 -13.35 33.68
CA GLY A 576 -1.69 -12.86 34.28
C GLY A 576 -0.72 -12.25 33.28
N TYR A 577 -1.20 -11.74 32.15
CA TYR A 577 -0.36 -11.19 31.08
C TYR A 577 0.02 -9.73 31.34
N ARG A 578 1.10 -9.29 30.70
CA ARG A 578 1.67 -7.96 30.88
C ARG A 578 0.90 -6.91 30.09
N TYR A 579 0.40 -5.89 30.78
CA TYR A 579 -0.30 -4.78 30.14
C TYR A 579 -0.21 -3.50 30.98
N GLN A 580 -0.45 -2.36 30.33
CA GLN A 580 -0.72 -1.09 30.99
C GLN A 580 -1.92 -0.42 30.33
N PHE A 581 -2.95 -0.13 31.11
CA PHE A 581 -4.21 0.42 30.64
C PHE A 581 -4.48 1.76 31.35
N TYR A 582 -4.48 2.84 30.58
CA TYR A 582 -4.84 4.17 31.03
C TYR A 582 -6.28 4.49 30.64
N SER A 583 -7.03 5.06 31.58
CA SER A 583 -8.37 5.59 31.39
C SER A 583 -8.35 7.09 31.58
N PHE A 584 -8.59 7.83 30.51
CA PHE A 584 -8.67 9.29 30.51
C PHE A 584 -10.14 9.74 30.42
N PRO A 585 -10.55 10.84 31.08
CA PRO A 585 -11.93 11.33 31.07
C PRO A 585 -12.28 12.08 29.76
N VAL A 586 -12.08 11.41 28.62
CA VAL A 586 -12.31 11.91 27.27
C VAL A 586 -13.14 10.92 26.46
N GLY A 587 -13.69 11.39 25.33
CA GLY A 587 -14.39 10.54 24.36
C GLY A 587 -13.43 9.79 23.42
N HIS A 588 -13.89 9.51 22.21
CA HIS A 588 -13.08 8.89 21.16
C HIS A 588 -12.07 9.90 20.57
N ALA A 589 -10.92 10.06 21.20
CA ALA A 589 -9.96 11.10 20.89
C ALA A 589 -8.51 10.65 21.16
N PHE A 590 -7.55 11.51 20.81
CA PHE A 590 -6.18 11.44 21.32
C PHE A 590 -6.14 12.00 22.75
N PRO A 591 -5.98 11.17 23.80
CA PRO A 591 -6.28 11.63 25.16
C PRO A 591 -5.38 12.76 25.66
N LEU A 592 -4.13 12.82 25.22
CA LEU A 592 -3.17 13.87 25.54
C LEU A 592 -2.93 14.86 24.39
N GLY A 593 -3.78 14.84 23.36
CA GLY A 593 -3.57 15.59 22.12
C GLY A 593 -2.35 15.08 21.35
N ASN A 594 -1.35 15.93 21.14
CA ASN A 594 -0.15 15.60 20.38
C ASN A 594 1.05 15.27 21.30
N GLU A 595 0.84 14.99 22.59
CA GLU A 595 1.93 14.63 23.53
C GLU A 595 1.98 13.10 23.71
N PHE A 596 2.97 12.42 23.11
CA PHE A 596 3.06 10.96 23.10
C PHE A 596 4.22 10.40 23.93
N GLN A 597 5.07 11.27 24.48
CA GLN A 597 6.29 10.87 25.20
C GLN A 597 6.04 9.78 26.26
N PRO A 598 4.98 9.81 27.11
CA PRO A 598 4.77 8.74 28.09
C PRO A 598 4.54 7.36 27.46
N MET A 599 3.89 7.31 26.29
CA MET A 599 3.71 6.08 25.51
C MET A 599 5.04 5.62 24.90
N VAL A 600 5.84 6.56 24.38
CA VAL A 600 7.17 6.29 23.82
C VAL A 600 8.15 5.79 24.88
N ASP A 601 8.13 6.38 26.07
CA ASP A 601 8.91 5.97 27.23
C ASP A 601 8.55 4.55 27.64
N TRP A 602 7.25 4.25 27.72
CA TRP A 602 6.79 2.90 28.03
C TRP A 602 7.33 1.90 27.03
N MET A 603 7.31 2.18 25.70
CA MET A 603 7.79 1.25 24.67
C MET A 603 9.21 0.74 24.98
N GLY A 604 10.08 1.62 25.51
CA GLY A 604 11.43 1.29 25.96
C GLY A 604 12.27 0.61 24.87
N ASP A 605 13.33 -0.10 25.27
CA ASP A 605 14.23 -0.80 24.35
C ASP A 605 13.82 -2.27 24.08
N ARG A 606 12.52 -2.59 24.25
CA ARG A 606 12.01 -3.96 24.14
C ARG A 606 12.38 -4.60 22.80
N ARG A 607 12.59 -5.90 22.83
CA ARG A 607 12.86 -6.72 21.66
C ARG A 607 11.81 -7.81 21.50
N VAL A 608 11.57 -8.19 20.25
CA VAL A 608 10.69 -9.30 19.89
C VAL A 608 11.21 -10.60 20.51
N VAL A 609 10.36 -11.30 21.25
CA VAL A 609 10.66 -12.63 21.79
C VAL A 609 10.37 -13.66 20.69
N ARG A 610 11.38 -14.36 20.17
CA ARG A 610 11.21 -15.32 19.06
C ARG A 610 11.05 -16.77 19.52
N ASP A 611 11.71 -17.12 20.62
CA ASP A 611 11.76 -18.49 21.15
C ASP A 611 11.43 -18.49 22.66
N PRO A 612 10.17 -18.21 23.04
CA PRO A 612 9.75 -18.25 24.43
C PRO A 612 9.72 -19.71 24.94
N ALA A 613 9.88 -19.92 26.24
CA ALA A 613 9.70 -21.26 26.85
C ALA A 613 8.24 -21.74 26.80
N HIS A 614 7.30 -20.79 26.71
CA HIS A 614 5.87 -21.04 26.71
C HIS A 614 5.19 -20.29 25.55
N VAL A 615 4.51 -21.05 24.68
CA VAL A 615 3.72 -20.54 23.57
C VAL A 615 2.25 -20.78 23.85
N THR A 616 1.45 -19.72 23.95
CA THR A 616 -0.01 -19.78 23.88
C THR A 616 -0.43 -19.08 22.59
N TYR A 617 -1.24 -19.73 21.76
CA TYR A 617 -1.64 -19.20 20.46
C TYR A 617 -3.06 -19.60 20.08
N VAL A 618 -3.74 -18.74 19.32
CA VAL A 618 -5.11 -18.96 18.84
C VAL A 618 -5.13 -18.93 17.32
N LEU A 619 -5.66 -19.98 16.71
CA LEU A 619 -6.05 -19.97 15.31
C LEU A 619 -7.51 -19.50 15.22
N ASN A 620 -7.73 -18.33 14.63
CA ASN A 620 -9.06 -17.86 14.25
C ASN A 620 -9.24 -18.06 12.74
N GLY A 621 -10.09 -19.02 12.35
CA GLY A 621 -10.31 -19.40 10.96
C GLY A 621 -10.84 -18.27 10.07
N MET A 622 -11.51 -17.25 10.64
CA MET A 622 -11.96 -16.08 9.87
C MET A 622 -10.87 -15.01 9.67
N MET A 623 -9.87 -14.98 10.55
CA MET A 623 -8.74 -14.05 10.43
C MET A 623 -7.57 -14.70 9.70
N ASN A 624 -7.49 -16.03 9.62
CA ASN A 624 -6.53 -16.74 8.79
C ASN A 624 -6.93 -16.62 7.29
N GLU A 625 -6.27 -15.73 6.56
CA GLU A 625 -6.65 -15.32 5.20
C GLU A 625 -5.54 -15.68 4.18
N PRO A 626 -5.21 -16.98 4.00
CA PRO A 626 -4.08 -17.40 3.15
C PRO A 626 -4.26 -17.04 1.67
N ALA A 627 -5.49 -16.79 1.21
CA ALA A 627 -5.77 -16.34 -0.16
C ALA A 627 -5.11 -15.00 -0.51
N VAL A 628 -4.82 -14.15 0.48
CA VAL A 628 -4.07 -12.90 0.34
C VAL A 628 -2.70 -12.97 1.01
N GLY A 629 -2.24 -14.18 1.34
CA GLY A 629 -0.94 -14.43 1.98
C GLY A 629 -0.87 -14.05 3.47
N LEU A 630 -2.02 -13.91 4.15
CA LEU A 630 -2.12 -13.69 5.61
C LEU A 630 -2.38 -15.01 6.35
N ASN A 631 -1.44 -15.96 6.24
CA ASN A 631 -1.49 -17.28 6.87
C ASN A 631 -1.15 -17.22 8.37
N ALA A 632 -2.17 -17.10 9.22
CA ALA A 632 -2.06 -17.08 10.68
C ALA A 632 -2.26 -18.47 11.30
N ASP A 633 -1.47 -19.44 10.84
CA ASP A 633 -1.50 -20.85 11.27
C ASP A 633 -0.25 -21.28 12.04
N HIS A 634 0.54 -20.31 12.51
CA HIS A 634 1.79 -20.52 13.22
C HIS A 634 2.21 -19.29 14.04
N ALA A 635 3.01 -19.53 15.08
CA ALA A 635 3.72 -18.50 15.82
C ALA A 635 4.89 -19.14 16.61
N TYR A 636 6.01 -18.40 16.73
CA TYR A 636 7.19 -18.84 17.46
C TYR A 636 7.72 -20.16 16.90
N TRP A 637 7.75 -21.24 17.68
CA TRP A 637 8.18 -22.58 17.30
C TRP A 637 7.00 -23.57 17.12
N VAL A 638 5.76 -23.08 17.11
CA VAL A 638 4.55 -23.87 16.86
C VAL A 638 3.96 -23.49 15.48
N SER A 639 3.56 -24.47 14.68
CA SER A 639 3.10 -24.24 13.30
C SER A 639 2.12 -25.29 12.78
N ARG A 640 1.61 -25.06 11.57
CA ARG A 640 0.67 -25.95 10.85
C ARG A 640 -0.57 -26.25 11.68
N LEU A 641 -1.05 -25.26 12.44
CA LEU A 641 -2.26 -25.42 13.21
C LEU A 641 -3.45 -25.65 12.27
N LYS A 642 -4.30 -26.62 12.60
CA LYS A 642 -5.59 -26.80 11.93
C LYS A 642 -6.70 -26.96 12.94
N LEU A 643 -7.82 -26.28 12.66
CA LEU A 643 -9.05 -26.48 13.42
C LEU A 643 -9.54 -27.91 13.21
N ARG A 644 -9.96 -28.56 14.30
CA ARG A 644 -10.62 -29.87 14.23
C ARG A 644 -12.03 -29.73 13.66
N ASN A 645 -12.77 -28.72 14.12
CA ASN A 645 -14.07 -28.33 13.58
C ASN A 645 -14.05 -26.84 13.21
N GLY A 646 -13.99 -26.55 11.91
CA GLY A 646 -14.08 -25.18 11.38
C GLY A 646 -15.51 -24.62 11.29
N GLY A 647 -16.54 -25.44 11.59
CA GLY A 647 -17.94 -25.04 11.57
C GLY A 647 -18.47 -24.49 12.90
N VAL A 648 -17.63 -24.38 13.94
CA VAL A 648 -18.00 -23.71 15.20
C VAL A 648 -18.01 -22.19 15.01
N THR A 649 -18.85 -21.49 15.79
CA THR A 649 -18.98 -20.04 15.69
C THR A 649 -18.63 -19.40 17.03
N PRO A 650 -17.55 -18.61 17.13
CA PRO A 650 -16.56 -18.31 16.08
C PRO A 650 -15.63 -19.51 15.81
N PRO A 651 -15.05 -19.66 14.60
CA PRO A 651 -14.19 -20.79 14.24
C PRO A 651 -12.79 -20.62 14.84
N THR A 652 -12.68 -20.83 16.14
CA THR A 652 -11.42 -20.68 16.88
C THR A 652 -10.91 -22.00 17.45
N GLY A 653 -9.59 -22.10 17.61
CA GLY A 653 -8.93 -23.16 18.35
C GLY A 653 -7.68 -22.61 19.03
N THR A 654 -7.36 -23.12 20.21
CA THR A 654 -6.25 -22.65 21.04
C THR A 654 -5.25 -23.77 21.24
N VAL A 655 -3.97 -23.44 21.21
CA VAL A 655 -2.89 -24.32 21.65
C VAL A 655 -2.02 -23.60 22.68
N ASP A 656 -1.63 -24.32 23.71
CA ASP A 656 -0.77 -23.87 24.80
C ASP A 656 0.33 -24.94 24.95
N VAL A 657 1.58 -24.57 24.68
CA VAL A 657 2.72 -25.48 24.67
C VAL A 657 3.84 -24.93 25.55
N PHE A 658 4.18 -25.69 26.58
CA PHE A 658 5.28 -25.40 27.48
C PHE A 658 6.44 -26.37 27.25
N SER A 659 7.64 -25.83 27.02
CA SER A 659 8.85 -26.64 26.88
C SER A 659 9.72 -26.59 28.13
N HIS A 660 9.91 -27.75 28.75
CA HIS A 660 10.87 -27.94 29.83
C HIS A 660 12.33 -27.89 29.35
N GLY A 661 12.56 -27.87 28.03
CA GLY A 661 13.90 -27.83 27.43
C GLY A 661 14.64 -26.52 27.67
N PHE A 662 13.94 -25.44 28.03
CA PHE A 662 14.54 -24.14 28.31
C PHE A 662 15.14 -24.03 29.71
N GLY A 663 14.70 -24.84 30.67
CA GLY A 663 15.09 -24.68 32.08
C GLY A 663 14.53 -23.42 32.75
N THR A 664 13.51 -22.81 32.12
CA THR A 664 12.83 -21.59 32.56
C THR A 664 11.36 -21.92 32.75
N GLY A 665 10.82 -21.67 33.95
CA GLY A 665 9.39 -21.81 34.25
C GLY A 665 8.61 -20.55 33.92
N ASP A 666 7.29 -20.63 34.05
CA ASP A 666 6.42 -19.46 33.91
C ASP A 666 6.68 -18.45 35.03
N PRO A 667 6.87 -17.16 34.71
CA PRO A 667 6.93 -16.12 35.72
C PRO A 667 5.57 -15.94 36.38
N ALA A 668 5.57 -15.70 37.69
CA ALA A 668 4.36 -15.28 38.39
C ALA A 668 3.96 -13.85 37.97
N PRO A 669 2.67 -13.55 37.81
CA PRO A 669 2.21 -12.17 37.66
C PRO A 669 2.55 -11.37 38.91
N ALA A 670 3.27 -10.25 38.75
CA ALA A 670 3.51 -9.29 39.84
C ALA A 670 2.16 -8.73 40.36
N PRO A 671 2.04 -8.22 41.59
CA PRO A 671 0.79 -7.64 42.11
C PRO A 671 0.16 -6.59 41.19
N LEU A 672 -1.18 -6.50 41.18
CA LEU A 672 -1.89 -5.53 40.34
C LEU A 672 -1.50 -4.15 40.81
N HIS A 673 -0.95 -3.34 39.91
CA HIS A 673 -0.63 -1.96 40.22
C HIS A 673 -1.73 -1.04 39.70
N THR A 674 -2.25 -0.19 40.57
CA THR A 674 -3.23 0.84 40.24
C THR A 674 -2.68 2.20 40.67
N GLU A 675 -2.84 3.20 39.81
CA GLU A 675 -2.40 4.57 40.05
C GLU A 675 -3.47 5.52 39.49
N SER A 676 -3.66 6.66 40.15
CA SER A 676 -4.38 7.79 39.59
C SER A 676 -3.47 9.01 39.61
N GLY A 677 -3.48 9.80 38.55
CA GLY A 677 -2.56 10.92 38.41
C GLY A 677 -2.97 11.92 37.35
N GLN A 678 -2.03 12.76 36.95
CA GLN A 678 -2.17 13.69 35.83
C GLN A 678 -0.96 13.56 34.90
N LEU A 679 -1.21 13.61 33.59
CA LEU A 679 -0.18 13.77 32.57
C LEU A 679 -0.38 15.11 31.86
N GLN A 680 0.72 15.72 31.42
CA GLN A 680 0.64 16.93 30.63
C GLN A 680 0.05 16.61 29.26
N GLY A 681 -1.14 17.15 28.95
CA GLY A 681 -1.69 17.15 27.60
C GLY A 681 -1.25 18.38 26.81
N ALA A 682 -1.60 18.42 25.53
CA ALA A 682 -1.19 19.50 24.62
C ALA A 682 -1.61 20.92 25.07
N THR A 683 -2.73 21.06 25.79
CA THR A 683 -3.24 22.36 26.25
C THR A 683 -3.24 22.52 27.77
N GLN A 684 -3.45 21.43 28.51
CA GLN A 684 -3.59 21.40 29.96
C GLN A 684 -3.31 20.00 30.51
N PRO A 685 -2.99 19.85 31.80
CA PRO A 685 -2.93 18.54 32.44
C PRO A 685 -4.25 17.77 32.32
N ILE A 686 -4.18 16.48 32.01
CA ILE A 686 -5.32 15.56 31.91
C ILE A 686 -5.16 14.49 32.99
N SER A 687 -6.20 14.29 33.80
CA SER A 687 -6.22 13.23 34.81
C SER A 687 -6.35 11.85 34.16
N TYR A 688 -5.83 10.82 34.83
CA TYR A 688 -5.99 9.44 34.42
C TYR A 688 -6.15 8.52 35.62
N ASP A 689 -6.79 7.39 35.38
CA ASP A 689 -6.65 6.17 36.17
C ASP A 689 -5.85 5.15 35.36
N MET A 690 -4.89 4.48 35.97
CA MET A 690 -4.03 3.49 35.32
C MET A 690 -4.07 2.20 36.12
N ARG A 691 -4.14 1.09 35.39
CA ARG A 691 -3.90 -0.25 35.93
C ARG A 691 -2.87 -0.97 35.08
N SER A 692 -1.98 -1.71 35.73
CA SER A 692 -0.96 -2.47 35.04
C SER A 692 -0.62 -3.78 35.73
N ARG A 693 -0.15 -4.72 34.91
CA ARG A 693 0.43 -5.98 35.32
C ARG A 693 1.79 -6.14 34.67
N ASP A 694 2.77 -6.58 35.45
CA ASP A 694 4.03 -7.11 34.91
C ASP A 694 4.27 -8.53 35.43
N TRP A 695 5.39 -9.12 35.05
CA TRP A 695 5.86 -10.41 35.52
C TRP A 695 6.98 -10.26 36.52
N GLU A 696 6.98 -11.12 37.53
CA GLU A 696 8.16 -11.35 38.36
C GLU A 696 9.25 -12.05 37.55
N LYS A 697 10.43 -12.21 38.15
CA LYS A 697 11.52 -12.96 37.52
C LYS A 697 11.08 -14.41 37.28
N ALA A 698 11.19 -14.86 36.03
CA ALA A 698 10.90 -16.25 35.68
C ALA A 698 11.77 -17.22 36.51
N PRO A 699 11.17 -18.25 37.13
CA PRO A 699 11.91 -19.21 37.94
C PRO A 699 12.78 -20.12 37.04
N SER A 700 13.89 -20.61 37.58
CA SER A 700 14.63 -21.69 36.94
C SER A 700 14.00 -23.03 37.33
N ILE A 701 13.84 -23.92 36.35
CA ILE A 701 13.32 -25.27 36.54
C ILE A 701 14.32 -26.29 35.96
N PRO A 702 14.26 -27.57 36.38
CA PRO A 702 15.09 -28.61 35.78
C PRO A 702 14.84 -28.73 34.28
N VAL A 703 15.90 -28.72 33.48
CA VAL A 703 15.83 -28.97 32.04
C VAL A 703 15.38 -30.41 31.81
N LYS A 704 14.28 -30.62 31.08
CA LYS A 704 13.78 -31.94 30.71
C LYS A 704 13.47 -32.01 29.21
N ASN A 705 13.69 -33.19 28.63
CA ASN A 705 13.25 -33.49 27.28
C ASN A 705 11.74 -33.78 27.25
N ARG A 706 10.93 -32.75 27.50
CA ARG A 706 9.48 -32.87 27.71
C ARG A 706 8.74 -31.63 27.19
N LEU A 707 7.59 -31.87 26.58
CA LEU A 707 6.61 -30.86 26.21
C LEU A 707 5.29 -31.13 26.93
N ASP A 708 4.71 -30.09 27.50
CA ASP A 708 3.32 -30.11 27.97
C ASP A 708 2.48 -29.36 26.92
N ILE A 709 1.44 -30.01 26.39
CA ILE A 709 0.60 -29.49 25.31
C ILE A 709 -0.85 -29.53 25.76
N THR A 710 -1.50 -28.36 25.84
CA THR A 710 -2.95 -28.23 25.98
C THR A 710 -3.57 -27.68 24.71
N ALA A 711 -4.64 -28.27 24.20
CA ALA A 711 -5.27 -27.84 22.96
C ALA A 711 -6.79 -27.97 22.95
N THR A 712 -7.47 -26.93 22.46
CA THR A 712 -8.93 -26.89 22.30
C THR A 712 -9.28 -26.65 20.84
N ASN A 713 -10.13 -27.51 20.26
CA ASN A 713 -10.55 -27.49 18.85
C ASN A 713 -9.38 -27.46 17.83
N ILE A 714 -8.21 -27.96 18.19
CA ILE A 714 -7.06 -28.14 17.29
C ILE A 714 -6.93 -29.62 16.93
N GLY A 715 -6.92 -29.93 15.63
CA GLY A 715 -6.75 -31.29 15.12
C GLY A 715 -5.31 -31.61 14.69
N GLU A 716 -4.50 -30.59 14.42
CA GLU A 716 -3.10 -30.75 14.03
C GLU A 716 -2.25 -29.61 14.59
N VAL A 717 -1.07 -29.95 15.10
CA VAL A 717 -0.03 -29.01 15.53
C VAL A 717 1.36 -29.57 15.23
N THR A 718 2.27 -28.70 14.79
CA THR A 718 3.69 -29.02 14.59
C THR A 718 4.56 -28.19 15.55
N VAL A 719 5.55 -28.82 16.18
CA VAL A 719 6.52 -28.20 17.09
C VAL A 719 7.93 -28.35 16.52
N ASP A 720 8.64 -27.24 16.32
CA ASP A 720 10.07 -27.28 15.97
C ASP A 720 10.89 -27.66 17.21
N VAL A 721 11.41 -28.90 17.25
CA VAL A 721 12.09 -29.43 18.44
C VAL A 721 13.36 -28.67 18.79
N ARG A 722 14.09 -28.13 17.81
CA ARG A 722 15.35 -27.41 18.06
C ARG A 722 15.07 -26.08 18.74
N ARG A 723 14.10 -25.32 18.22
CA ARG A 723 13.70 -24.03 18.80
C ARG A 723 12.97 -24.21 20.12
N ALA A 724 12.19 -25.29 20.27
CA ALA A 724 11.62 -25.70 21.55
C ALA A 724 12.65 -26.29 22.53
N ARG A 725 13.93 -26.45 22.13
CA ARG A 725 15.01 -27.03 22.96
C ARG A 725 14.76 -28.44 23.49
N VAL A 726 14.09 -29.27 22.70
CA VAL A 726 13.85 -30.70 22.98
C VAL A 726 14.41 -31.58 21.86
N ARG A 727 14.33 -32.89 22.04
CA ARG A 727 14.79 -33.92 21.09
C ARG A 727 13.61 -34.73 20.56
N CYS A 728 13.86 -35.59 19.57
CA CYS A 728 12.82 -36.41 18.95
C CYS A 728 12.21 -37.49 19.85
N ASP A 729 12.88 -37.82 20.96
CA ASP A 729 12.40 -38.72 22.00
C ASP A 729 11.77 -37.96 23.18
N ALA A 730 11.29 -36.73 22.96
CA ALA A 730 10.64 -35.93 24.00
C ALA A 730 9.40 -36.62 24.56
N VAL A 731 9.24 -36.55 25.88
CA VAL A 731 8.00 -36.96 26.53
C VAL A 731 6.93 -35.92 26.20
N LEU A 732 5.80 -36.36 25.64
CA LEU A 732 4.66 -35.50 25.30
C LEU A 732 3.55 -35.73 26.32
N ASP A 733 3.24 -34.72 27.15
CA ASP A 733 2.06 -34.72 28.03
C ASP A 733 0.96 -33.90 27.33
N VAL A 734 0.04 -34.60 26.65
CA VAL A 734 -0.96 -33.98 25.78
C VAL A 734 -2.35 -34.03 26.41
N HIS A 735 -2.94 -32.85 26.55
CA HIS A 735 -4.30 -32.63 27.03
C HIS A 735 -5.11 -31.94 25.93
N SER A 736 -6.06 -32.64 25.30
CA SER A 736 -6.91 -32.04 24.28
C SER A 736 -8.37 -32.41 24.44
N ASP A 737 -9.27 -31.51 24.05
CA ASP A 737 -10.71 -31.71 24.06
C ASP A 737 -11.21 -32.67 22.96
N GLY A 738 -10.31 -33.33 22.23
CA GLY A 738 -10.59 -34.37 21.25
C GLY A 738 -9.32 -34.81 20.52
N PRO A 739 -9.45 -35.59 19.43
CA PRO A 739 -8.30 -36.12 18.72
C PRO A 739 -7.38 -35.03 18.16
N ILE A 740 -6.06 -35.22 18.31
CA ILE A 740 -5.04 -34.29 17.84
C ILE A 740 -3.82 -35.04 17.29
N ALA A 741 -3.28 -34.56 16.18
CA ALA A 741 -1.99 -34.97 15.66
C ALA A 741 -0.90 -33.97 16.08
N VAL A 742 0.11 -34.44 16.82
CA VAL A 742 1.29 -33.65 17.20
C VAL A 742 2.47 -34.11 16.35
N THR A 743 3.09 -33.19 15.62
CA THR A 743 4.28 -33.47 14.81
C THR A 743 5.50 -32.75 15.38
N LEU A 744 6.55 -33.50 15.71
CA LEU A 744 7.87 -32.99 16.07
C LEU A 744 8.68 -32.75 14.79
N ASP A 745 8.80 -31.50 14.36
CA ASP A 745 9.54 -31.14 13.15
C ASP A 745 11.03 -31.42 13.31
N GLY A 746 11.69 -31.87 12.24
CA GLY A 746 13.09 -32.31 12.27
C GLY A 746 13.31 -33.78 12.70
N CYS A 747 12.24 -34.52 13.03
CA CYS A 747 12.33 -35.92 13.49
C CYS A 747 11.93 -36.98 12.43
N GLY A 748 11.65 -36.55 11.20
CA GLY A 748 11.21 -37.43 10.11
C GLY A 748 9.85 -38.08 10.37
N PRO A 749 9.50 -39.18 9.68
CA PRO A 749 8.19 -39.83 9.80
C PRO A 749 7.84 -40.31 11.21
N ARG A 750 8.85 -40.56 12.06
CA ARG A 750 8.68 -41.01 13.45
C ARG A 750 8.28 -39.90 14.40
N GLY A 751 8.36 -38.63 13.99
CA GLY A 751 7.98 -37.48 14.81
C GLY A 751 6.48 -37.19 14.86
N ARG A 752 5.64 -37.94 14.14
CA ARG A 752 4.18 -37.75 14.16
C ARG A 752 3.52 -38.69 15.16
N HIS A 753 2.79 -38.10 16.10
CA HIS A 753 2.09 -38.79 17.18
C HIS A 753 0.58 -38.46 17.11
N LEU A 754 -0.26 -39.46 17.36
CA LEU A 754 -1.72 -39.32 17.37
C LEU A 754 -2.23 -39.54 18.79
N PHE A 755 -3.10 -38.65 19.26
CA PHE A 755 -3.75 -38.71 20.57
C PHE A 755 -5.26 -38.66 20.38
N ASP A 756 -6.01 -39.39 21.21
CA ASP A 756 -7.48 -39.49 21.12
C ASP A 756 -8.23 -38.44 21.96
N GLY A 757 -7.51 -37.69 22.82
CA GLY A 757 -8.06 -36.68 23.73
C GLY A 757 -7.80 -36.97 25.21
N THR A 758 -7.22 -38.12 25.57
CA THR A 758 -6.73 -38.40 26.93
C THR A 758 -5.26 -38.86 26.91
N ARG A 759 -4.56 -38.63 28.04
CA ARG A 759 -3.10 -38.72 28.22
C ARG A 759 -2.39 -39.88 27.51
#